data_AF-A0A8T7FER2-F1
#
_entry.id   AF-A0A8T7FER2-F1
#
_cell.length_a   1.000
_cell.length_b   1.000
_cell.length_c   1.000
_cell.angle_alpha   90.00
_cell.angle_beta   90.00
_cell.angle_gamma   90.00
#
_symmetry.space_group_name_H-M   'P 1'
#
loop_
_entity.id
_entity.type
_entity.pdbx_description
1 polymer ?
#
loop_
_entity_poly.entity_id
_entity_poly.type
_entity_poly.pdbx_seq_one_letter_code
_entity_poly.pdbx_strand_id
1 'polypeptide(L)'
;MKPTSPIRPGRAAIWLRLFGALVIVSTLTLNLPPVEAQGSPPSLFVDAGQTFADAPQEAAVARARVVRVNVGLLYDADGNPLDQSPLPEIALDLFPDASYTGVVTSLEQDQLATYWIGDLKEVDGYFYLVMTDDIFLAHIASPLGIYEVSWAGGDLYRIEQVDQSQFVDEASATQDDLPGEALAGEQFEAEARSAALPEEQFGAEADPASRIDVMVVYTSAARAAAGSTKAMKARIALAIKQTNTSYIRSGVKTRLRLVHVEEAAYAETGNLASDLARLRKTTDAFLNDVHKLRNAYGADMVAMIVRNGGKECGRAAAVRAKAYTAFQVTVFRCMTSNYALTHQFGHLQGARDDMFVDKKLAPYAYGHGYVHLGKKPADRWRTIMGENNKCAKAGYNCTRLLYWSNPSKRHNGAAMGDRRSKNYMVLNATARTVANFRKQVIASDFNSTFNGSTAGWTAVAGTWTLFQKSQYRSAGVADGFASARHAGAYGDLTYEVKMRRTGTCPIVKCANYVTVRGAPNPLDPTGRWNKEYKFAYSNLGSYAVFLVDGPAVTTLQDWTDSSAVVQGGWNQLKVVAVGSSFKFYINGKLVWTGSDPTLRTGQVGFGFYREAGAGLLYVDWARLTTTATAEVDLGEAVEAGFRRPGGNDTGSP
;
A
#
# COMPACT_ATOMS: atom_id res chain seq x y z
N MET A 1 42.52 -77.87 6.32
CA MET A 1 42.79 -78.61 5.06
C MET A 1 42.32 -77.74 3.90
N LYS A 2 43.25 -77.30 3.03
CA LYS A 2 43.00 -76.85 1.63
C LYS A 2 42.45 -78.06 0.81
N PRO A 3 41.95 -77.97 -0.46
CA PRO A 3 42.39 -77.02 -1.51
C PRO A 3 41.30 -76.61 -2.58
N THR A 4 41.46 -75.45 -3.23
CA THR A 4 41.76 -75.24 -4.68
C THR A 4 40.64 -75.38 -5.72
N SER A 5 40.47 -74.30 -6.52
CA SER A 5 39.84 -74.23 -7.85
C SER A 5 40.48 -75.18 -8.87
N PRO A 6 39.80 -75.51 -9.99
CA PRO A 6 40.34 -75.06 -11.29
C PRO A 6 39.36 -74.86 -12.49
N ILE A 7 39.71 -73.88 -13.34
CA ILE A 7 39.93 -73.95 -14.83
C ILE A 7 38.73 -74.01 -15.83
N ARG A 8 38.76 -73.07 -16.80
CA ARG A 8 38.03 -73.01 -18.10
C ARG A 8 38.66 -73.93 -19.18
N PRO A 9 37.92 -74.35 -20.23
CA PRO A 9 38.02 -73.74 -21.58
C PRO A 9 36.65 -73.76 -22.33
N GLY A 10 36.32 -73.12 -23.46
CA GLY A 10 37.05 -72.44 -24.54
C GLY A 10 36.62 -73.00 -25.91
N ARG A 11 36.01 -72.14 -26.78
CA ARG A 11 35.76 -72.25 -28.26
C ARG A 11 34.50 -73.02 -28.71
N ALA A 12 33.53 -72.52 -29.49
CA ALA A 12 33.42 -71.66 -30.69
C ALA A 12 33.21 -72.46 -32.00
N ALA A 13 32.00 -72.37 -32.61
CA ALA A 13 31.70 -72.45 -34.05
C ALA A 13 30.16 -72.29 -34.27
N ILE A 14 29.67 -71.17 -34.81
CA ILE A 14 29.28 -70.91 -36.22
C ILE A 14 27.83 -71.35 -36.58
N TRP A 15 27.00 -70.31 -36.73
CA TRP A 15 25.84 -70.07 -37.61
C TRP A 15 25.19 -71.21 -38.42
N LEU A 16 23.86 -71.36 -38.29
CA LEU A 16 22.91 -71.10 -39.39
C LEU A 16 21.46 -70.95 -38.87
N ARG A 17 20.64 -70.27 -39.67
CA ARG A 17 19.35 -69.62 -39.40
C ARG A 17 18.14 -70.47 -39.84
N LEU A 18 16.99 -70.21 -39.17
CA LEU A 18 15.58 -70.31 -39.61
C LEU A 18 14.95 -71.73 -39.69
N PHE A 19 13.67 -71.98 -39.39
CA PHE A 19 12.48 -71.14 -39.13
C PHE A 19 11.42 -71.97 -38.35
N GLY A 20 10.62 -71.31 -37.49
CA GLY A 20 9.16 -71.51 -37.41
C GLY A 20 8.56 -72.32 -36.25
N ALA A 21 7.94 -71.62 -35.29
CA ALA A 21 6.54 -71.86 -34.86
C ALA A 21 6.06 -70.71 -33.94
N LEU A 22 4.86 -70.20 -34.24
CA LEU A 22 4.22 -68.98 -33.74
C LEU A 22 3.31 -69.29 -32.54
N VAL A 23 3.38 -68.50 -31.46
CA VAL A 23 2.42 -68.48 -30.34
C VAL A 23 1.90 -67.05 -30.17
N ILE A 24 0.58 -66.88 -30.19
CA ILE A 24 -0.12 -65.61 -30.00
C ILE A 24 -0.28 -65.37 -28.49
N VAL A 25 0.28 -64.28 -27.98
CA VAL A 25 0.07 -63.77 -26.62
C VAL A 25 -0.76 -62.49 -26.72
N SER A 26 -1.90 -62.44 -26.05
CA SER A 26 -2.71 -61.23 -25.89
C SER A 26 -2.05 -60.30 -24.86
N THR A 27 -1.62 -59.12 -25.31
CA THR A 27 -1.10 -58.05 -24.45
C THR A 27 -2.24 -57.15 -23.99
N LEU A 28 -2.53 -57.15 -22.69
CA LEU A 28 -3.39 -56.16 -22.04
C LEU A 28 -2.62 -54.82 -22.00
N THR A 29 -2.99 -53.86 -22.85
CA THR A 29 -2.46 -52.50 -22.81
C THR A 29 -3.20 -51.70 -21.75
N LEU A 30 -2.53 -51.38 -20.63
CA LEU A 30 -2.96 -50.33 -19.71
C LEU A 30 -2.90 -48.99 -20.44
N ASN A 31 -4.06 -48.43 -20.80
CA ASN A 31 -4.19 -47.03 -21.22
C ASN A 31 -3.98 -46.14 -19.98
N LEU A 32 -2.73 -45.79 -19.70
CA LEU A 32 -2.44 -44.58 -18.95
C LEU A 32 -2.87 -43.39 -19.84
N PRO A 33 -3.60 -42.39 -19.32
CA PRO A 33 -3.79 -41.16 -20.07
C PRO A 33 -2.42 -40.61 -20.45
N PRO A 34 -2.28 -39.97 -21.62
CA PRO A 34 -1.02 -39.31 -21.95
C PRO A 34 -0.68 -38.38 -20.79
N VAL A 35 0.54 -38.51 -20.26
CA VAL A 35 1.16 -37.43 -19.50
C VAL A 35 1.16 -36.26 -20.46
N GLU A 36 0.21 -35.33 -20.31
CA GLU A 36 0.35 -34.01 -20.89
C GLU A 36 1.72 -33.53 -20.42
N ALA A 37 2.63 -33.34 -21.36
CA ALA A 37 3.80 -32.52 -21.09
C ALA A 37 3.23 -31.18 -20.62
N GLN A 38 3.32 -30.89 -19.32
CA GLN A 38 3.09 -29.55 -18.82
C GLN A 38 4.01 -28.67 -19.65
N GLY A 39 3.44 -27.91 -20.57
CA GLY A 39 4.19 -26.90 -21.32
C GLY A 39 4.91 -26.02 -20.30
N SER A 40 6.10 -25.52 -20.66
CA SER A 40 6.81 -24.56 -19.82
C SER A 40 5.84 -23.47 -19.35
N PRO A 41 5.87 -23.08 -18.06
CA PRO A 41 4.94 -22.07 -17.55
C PRO A 41 5.03 -20.80 -18.41
N PRO A 42 3.91 -20.10 -18.64
CA PRO A 42 3.91 -18.93 -19.49
C PRO A 42 4.82 -17.84 -18.90
N SER A 43 5.61 -17.21 -19.77
CA SER A 43 6.55 -16.16 -19.36
C SER A 43 5.84 -14.86 -19.05
N LEU A 44 6.14 -14.31 -17.88
CA LEU A 44 5.63 -13.00 -17.46
C LEU A 44 6.31 -11.85 -18.21
N PHE A 45 7.54 -12.04 -18.69
CA PHE A 45 8.34 -11.00 -19.30
C PHE A 45 8.64 -11.32 -20.76
N VAL A 46 8.14 -10.47 -21.66
CA VAL A 46 8.40 -10.57 -23.10
C VAL A 46 9.45 -9.55 -23.48
N ASP A 47 10.46 -9.97 -24.25
CA ASP A 47 11.48 -9.05 -24.74
C ASP A 47 10.83 -7.95 -25.59
N ALA A 48 11.15 -6.69 -25.29
CA ALA A 48 10.62 -5.55 -26.02
C ALA A 48 11.38 -5.27 -27.33
N GLY A 49 12.52 -5.93 -27.56
CA GLY A 49 13.39 -5.68 -28.72
C GLY A 49 14.01 -4.28 -28.74
N GLN A 50 13.89 -3.54 -27.63
CA GLN A 50 14.40 -2.19 -27.47
C GLN A 50 15.57 -2.18 -26.47
N THR A 51 16.63 -1.50 -26.85
CA THR A 51 17.71 -1.11 -25.95
C THR A 51 17.41 0.27 -25.38
N PHE A 52 17.59 0.49 -24.08
CA PHE A 52 17.60 1.86 -23.55
C PHE A 52 18.68 2.67 -24.28
N ALA A 53 18.30 3.80 -24.87
CA ALA A 53 19.26 4.85 -25.19
C ALA A 53 19.75 5.44 -23.87
N ASP A 54 21.04 5.26 -23.55
CA ASP A 54 21.81 5.94 -22.50
C ASP A 54 21.00 6.52 -21.33
N ALA A 55 20.23 5.67 -20.64
CA ALA A 55 19.80 6.02 -19.28
C ALA A 55 21.06 6.00 -18.41
N PRO A 56 21.30 7.01 -17.55
CA PRO A 56 22.51 7.04 -16.72
C PRO A 56 22.65 5.71 -15.98
N GLN A 57 23.81 5.05 -16.13
CA GLN A 57 24.11 3.84 -15.38
C GLN A 57 24.14 4.21 -13.90
N GLU A 58 23.07 3.86 -13.19
CA GLU A 58 22.95 4.14 -11.78
C GLU A 58 23.85 3.19 -10.99
N ALA A 59 24.58 3.71 -9.99
CA ALA A 59 25.65 2.97 -9.31
C ALA A 59 25.24 1.60 -8.75
N ALA A 60 23.97 1.41 -8.38
CA ALA A 60 23.44 0.17 -7.82
C ALA A 60 22.82 -0.80 -8.85
N VAL A 61 22.96 -0.55 -10.16
CA VAL A 61 22.43 -1.40 -11.23
C VAL A 61 23.57 -2.15 -11.91
N ALA A 62 23.66 -3.46 -11.67
CA ALA A 62 24.68 -4.30 -12.29
C ALA A 62 24.43 -4.50 -13.79
N ARG A 63 23.17 -4.68 -14.16
CA ARG A 63 22.69 -4.78 -15.54
C ARG A 63 21.19 -4.55 -15.60
N ALA A 64 20.70 -4.15 -16.77
CA ALA A 64 19.28 -3.92 -17.01
C ALA A 64 18.85 -4.36 -18.42
N ARG A 65 17.55 -4.61 -18.59
CA ARG A 65 16.91 -4.79 -19.91
C ARG A 65 15.48 -4.28 -19.94
N VAL A 66 14.96 -4.01 -21.13
CA VAL A 66 13.57 -3.58 -21.36
C VAL A 66 12.70 -4.79 -21.67
N VAL A 67 11.52 -4.85 -21.09
CA VAL A 67 10.52 -5.89 -21.34
C VAL A 67 9.13 -5.29 -21.45
N ARG A 68 8.21 -6.05 -22.03
CA ARG A 68 6.77 -5.91 -21.80
C ARG A 68 6.34 -6.94 -20.76
N VAL A 69 5.37 -6.57 -19.92
CA VAL A 69 4.84 -7.47 -18.89
C VAL A 69 3.53 -8.06 -19.39
N ASN A 70 3.43 -9.39 -19.40
CA ASN A 70 2.21 -10.09 -19.75
C ASN A 70 1.25 -10.14 -18.55
N VAL A 71 0.72 -8.98 -18.16
CA VAL A 71 -0.17 -8.85 -16.99
C VAL A 71 -1.42 -9.71 -17.11
N GLY A 72 -1.88 -10.03 -18.32
CA GLY A 72 -3.03 -10.90 -18.56
C GLY A 72 -2.86 -12.32 -18.02
N LEU A 73 -1.63 -12.78 -17.76
CA LEU A 73 -1.39 -14.06 -17.08
C LEU A 73 -1.82 -14.05 -15.61
N LEU A 74 -1.97 -12.88 -15.02
CA LEU A 74 -2.30 -12.72 -13.60
C LEU A 74 -3.82 -12.59 -13.36
N TYR A 75 -4.64 -12.53 -14.42
CA TYR A 75 -6.07 -12.29 -14.32
C TYR A 75 -6.86 -13.29 -15.18
N ASP A 76 -8.09 -13.59 -14.76
CA ASP A 76 -9.05 -14.32 -15.60
C ASP A 76 -9.64 -13.41 -16.70
N ALA A 77 -10.51 -13.99 -17.54
CA ALA A 77 -11.17 -13.27 -18.63
C ALA A 77 -12.13 -12.17 -18.14
N ASP A 78 -12.58 -12.24 -16.88
CA ASP A 78 -13.45 -11.27 -16.23
C ASP A 78 -12.64 -10.17 -15.50
N GLY A 79 -11.32 -10.27 -15.51
CA GLY A 79 -10.41 -9.32 -14.86
C GLY A 79 -10.21 -9.56 -13.35
N ASN A 80 -10.61 -10.73 -12.84
CA ASN A 80 -10.32 -11.09 -11.44
C ASN A 80 -8.90 -11.65 -11.33
N PRO A 81 -8.14 -11.29 -10.29
CA PRO A 81 -6.79 -11.81 -10.10
C PRO A 81 -6.80 -13.31 -9.80
N LEU A 82 -5.87 -14.03 -10.42
CA LEU A 82 -5.71 -15.47 -10.30
C LEU A 82 -4.88 -15.83 -9.06
N ASP A 83 -5.39 -16.71 -8.21
CA ASP A 83 -4.65 -17.26 -7.06
C ASP A 83 -3.80 -18.49 -7.43
N GLN A 84 -3.20 -19.16 -6.44
CA GLN A 84 -2.35 -20.34 -6.67
C GLN A 84 -3.06 -21.55 -7.31
N SER A 85 -4.40 -21.61 -7.27
CA SER A 85 -5.16 -22.73 -7.85
C SER A 85 -5.20 -22.65 -9.39
N PRO A 86 -5.61 -21.53 -10.02
CA PRO A 86 -5.53 -21.37 -11.47
C PRO A 86 -4.14 -20.93 -11.97
N LEU A 87 -3.28 -20.35 -11.11
CA LEU A 87 -1.93 -19.91 -11.47
C LEU A 87 -0.86 -20.48 -10.50
N PRO A 88 -0.57 -21.78 -10.56
CA PRO A 88 0.36 -22.41 -9.63
C PRO A 88 1.83 -22.00 -9.88
N GLU A 89 2.20 -21.79 -11.15
CA GLU A 89 3.57 -21.49 -11.56
C GLU A 89 3.63 -20.38 -12.61
N ILE A 90 4.66 -19.53 -12.53
CA ILE A 90 4.92 -18.41 -13.45
C ILE A 90 6.40 -18.44 -13.86
N ALA A 91 6.69 -18.34 -15.16
CA ALA A 91 8.07 -18.17 -15.62
C ALA A 91 8.53 -16.71 -15.45
N LEU A 92 9.66 -16.53 -14.77
CA LEU A 92 10.33 -15.26 -14.47
C LEU A 92 11.64 -15.20 -15.26
N ASP A 93 11.54 -14.91 -16.56
CA ASP A 93 12.69 -14.76 -17.45
C ASP A 93 13.34 -13.38 -17.26
N LEU A 94 14.22 -13.26 -16.27
CA LEU A 94 14.84 -11.96 -15.92
C LEU A 94 15.99 -11.62 -16.87
N PHE A 95 16.89 -12.58 -17.11
CA PHE A 95 18.01 -12.52 -18.06
C PHE A 95 18.30 -13.91 -18.64
N PRO A 96 19.08 -14.04 -19.74
CA PRO A 96 19.40 -15.35 -20.32
C PRO A 96 20.03 -16.37 -19.34
N ASP A 97 20.79 -15.88 -18.37
CA ASP A 97 21.44 -16.65 -17.30
C ASP A 97 20.68 -16.59 -15.95
N ALA A 98 19.55 -15.89 -15.90
CA ALA A 98 18.72 -15.74 -14.71
C ALA A 98 17.24 -15.88 -15.08
N SER A 99 16.82 -17.11 -15.33
CA SER A 99 15.42 -17.51 -15.53
C SER A 99 15.02 -18.44 -14.39
N TYR A 100 13.85 -18.17 -13.80
CA TYR A 100 13.32 -18.93 -12.67
C TYR A 100 11.87 -19.32 -12.92
N THR A 101 11.44 -20.43 -12.33
CA THR A 101 10.01 -20.74 -12.19
C THR A 101 9.58 -20.30 -10.79
N GLY A 102 8.66 -19.33 -10.71
CA GLY A 102 8.05 -18.93 -9.46
C GLY A 102 6.82 -19.79 -9.14
N VAL A 103 6.74 -20.31 -7.93
CA VAL A 103 5.54 -20.99 -7.41
C VAL A 103 4.72 -19.98 -6.64
N VAL A 104 3.50 -19.66 -7.09
CA VAL A 104 2.60 -18.74 -6.38
C VAL A 104 2.11 -19.44 -5.13
N THR A 105 2.39 -18.84 -3.97
CA THR A 105 1.98 -19.38 -2.67
C THR A 105 0.83 -18.60 -2.05
N SER A 106 0.65 -17.34 -2.45
CA SER A 106 -0.45 -16.51 -1.98
C SER A 106 -0.80 -15.41 -2.97
N LEU A 107 -2.09 -15.22 -3.19
CA LEU A 107 -2.67 -13.98 -3.67
C LEU A 107 -3.16 -13.18 -2.46
N GLU A 108 -2.68 -11.96 -2.31
CA GLU A 108 -3.18 -11.04 -1.29
C GLU A 108 -3.70 -9.78 -1.95
N GLN A 109 -4.82 -9.28 -1.44
CA GLN A 109 -5.36 -7.98 -1.83
C GLN A 109 -5.54 -7.17 -0.56
N ASP A 110 -4.97 -5.98 -0.56
CA ASP A 110 -5.27 -4.98 0.45
C ASP A 110 -5.66 -3.68 -0.23
N GLN A 111 -5.85 -2.63 0.58
CA GLN A 111 -6.32 -1.36 0.06
C GLN A 111 -5.33 -0.64 -0.84
N LEU A 112 -4.07 -1.07 -0.92
CA LEU A 112 -3.02 -0.41 -1.69
C LEU A 112 -2.75 -1.08 -3.03
N ALA A 113 -2.86 -2.40 -3.10
CA ALA A 113 -2.53 -3.17 -4.29
C ALA A 113 -3.08 -4.60 -4.27
N THR A 114 -2.97 -5.25 -5.43
CA THR A 114 -2.99 -6.71 -5.52
C THR A 114 -1.56 -7.24 -5.53
N TYR A 115 -1.31 -8.30 -4.77
CA TYR A 115 0.01 -8.88 -4.54
C TYR A 115 0.02 -10.37 -4.87
N TRP A 116 0.92 -10.80 -5.74
CA TRP A 116 1.26 -12.22 -5.90
C TRP A 116 2.57 -12.47 -5.18
N ILE A 117 2.55 -13.45 -4.28
CA ILE A 117 3.68 -13.83 -3.45
C ILE A 117 4.01 -15.27 -3.76
N GLY A 118 5.30 -15.56 -3.90
CA GLY A 118 5.72 -16.91 -4.16
C GLY A 118 7.19 -17.14 -3.85
N ASP A 119 7.56 -18.42 -3.91
CA ASP A 119 8.92 -18.90 -3.76
C ASP A 119 9.46 -19.32 -5.14
N LEU A 120 10.78 -19.31 -5.31
CA LEU A 120 11.40 -19.81 -6.54
C LEU A 120 11.51 -21.34 -6.45
N LYS A 121 11.08 -22.03 -7.50
CA LYS A 121 11.20 -23.49 -7.63
C LYS A 121 12.68 -23.87 -7.72
N GLU A 122 13.08 -24.93 -7.03
CA GLU A 122 14.43 -25.53 -7.03
C GLU A 122 15.59 -24.68 -6.49
N VAL A 123 15.36 -23.41 -6.18
CA VAL A 123 16.38 -22.50 -5.62
C VAL A 123 15.83 -21.75 -4.41
N ASP A 124 16.70 -21.37 -3.48
CA ASP A 124 16.30 -20.52 -2.36
C ASP A 124 16.07 -19.08 -2.84
N GLY A 125 14.83 -18.63 -2.82
CA GLY A 125 14.45 -17.32 -3.31
C GLY A 125 12.93 -17.10 -3.27
N TYR A 126 12.51 -15.86 -3.45
CA TYR A 126 11.11 -15.47 -3.43
C TYR A 126 10.84 -14.33 -4.39
N PHE A 127 9.57 -14.11 -4.69
CA PHE A 127 9.13 -12.95 -5.46
C PHE A 127 7.90 -12.28 -4.85
N TYR A 128 7.78 -10.99 -5.13
CA TYR A 128 6.57 -10.19 -4.95
C TYR A 128 6.25 -9.53 -6.29
N LEU A 129 5.06 -9.80 -6.82
CA LEU A 129 4.49 -9.03 -7.91
C LEU A 129 3.44 -8.10 -7.30
N VAL A 130 3.46 -6.85 -7.69
CA VAL A 130 2.56 -5.82 -7.18
C VAL A 130 1.86 -5.17 -8.34
N MET A 131 0.54 -5.09 -8.26
CA MET A 131 -0.26 -4.32 -9.18
C MET A 131 -1.05 -3.28 -8.38
N THR A 132 -0.72 -2.00 -8.58
CA THR A 132 -1.43 -0.85 -8.05
C THR A 132 -1.95 -0.02 -9.22
N ASP A 133 -3.27 0.21 -9.26
CA ASP A 133 -3.97 0.85 -10.38
C ASP A 133 -3.74 0.13 -11.73
N ASP A 134 -2.77 0.60 -12.52
CA ASP A 134 -2.33 0.02 -13.79
C ASP A 134 -0.79 -0.14 -13.87
N ILE A 135 -0.10 0.06 -12.74
CA ILE A 135 1.35 -0.07 -12.65
C ILE A 135 1.71 -1.42 -12.04
N PHE A 136 2.47 -2.19 -12.82
CA PHE A 136 3.11 -3.41 -12.36
C PHE A 136 4.50 -3.12 -11.78
N LEU A 137 4.81 -3.69 -10.62
CA LEU A 137 6.16 -3.76 -10.09
C LEU A 137 6.46 -5.22 -9.73
N ALA A 138 7.73 -5.60 -9.80
CA ALA A 138 8.16 -6.86 -9.22
C ALA A 138 9.45 -6.72 -8.44
N HIS A 139 9.59 -7.54 -7.42
CA HIS A 139 10.81 -7.74 -6.66
C HIS A 139 11.08 -9.24 -6.58
N ILE A 140 12.23 -9.68 -7.07
CA ILE A 140 12.63 -11.09 -7.09
C ILE A 140 13.98 -11.19 -6.37
N ALA A 141 14.06 -12.03 -5.34
CA ALA A 141 15.30 -12.34 -4.66
C ALA A 141 15.69 -13.79 -4.96
N SER A 142 16.91 -14.01 -5.43
CA SER A 142 17.45 -15.33 -5.74
C SER A 142 18.91 -15.46 -5.28
N PRO A 143 19.53 -16.65 -5.42
CA PRO A 143 20.95 -16.82 -5.09
C PRO A 143 21.89 -16.02 -6.00
N LEU A 144 21.45 -15.62 -7.20
CA LEU A 144 22.23 -14.81 -8.13
C LEU A 144 22.10 -13.30 -7.87
N GLY A 145 21.11 -12.87 -7.10
CA GLY A 145 20.94 -11.49 -6.69
C GLY A 145 19.49 -11.08 -6.51
N ILE A 146 19.31 -9.77 -6.34
CA ILE A 146 17.99 -9.13 -6.29
C ILE A 146 17.70 -8.49 -7.63
N TYR A 147 16.47 -8.64 -8.08
CA TYR A 147 15.97 -8.08 -9.32
C TYR A 147 14.74 -7.24 -9.04
N GLU A 148 14.65 -6.08 -9.67
CA GLU A 148 13.46 -5.25 -9.64
C GLU A 148 12.92 -5.04 -11.05
N VAL A 149 11.60 -5.02 -11.14
CA VAL A 149 10.88 -4.62 -12.35
C VAL A 149 10.13 -3.35 -12.04
N SER A 150 10.42 -2.30 -12.81
CA SER A 150 9.81 -0.98 -12.64
C SER A 150 9.29 -0.44 -13.96
N TRP A 151 8.19 0.32 -13.90
CA TRP A 151 7.61 0.97 -15.07
C TRP A 151 8.62 1.92 -15.74
N ALA A 152 8.65 1.89 -17.08
CA ALA A 152 9.57 2.67 -17.90
C ALA A 152 8.86 3.60 -18.90
N GLY A 153 7.53 3.70 -18.83
CA GLY A 153 6.71 4.47 -19.77
C GLY A 153 5.90 3.59 -20.70
N GLY A 154 4.66 3.98 -21.00
CA GLY A 154 3.76 3.19 -21.86
C GLY A 154 3.55 1.78 -21.32
N ASP A 155 3.69 0.78 -22.19
CA ASP A 155 3.63 -0.66 -21.86
C ASP A 155 5.01 -1.28 -21.56
N LEU A 156 6.06 -0.45 -21.44
CA LEU A 156 7.43 -0.89 -21.22
C LEU A 156 7.80 -0.87 -19.74
N TYR A 157 8.59 -1.88 -19.36
CA TYR A 157 9.14 -2.07 -18.03
C TYR A 157 10.64 -2.32 -18.12
N ARG A 158 11.35 -1.94 -17.06
CA ARG A 158 12.79 -2.18 -16.91
C ARG A 158 13.00 -3.24 -15.85
N ILE A 159 13.71 -4.31 -16.21
CA ILE A 159 14.27 -5.28 -15.26
C ILE A 159 15.68 -4.82 -14.91
N GLU A 160 15.98 -4.62 -13.64
CA GLU A 160 17.31 -4.29 -13.11
C GLU A 160 17.79 -5.42 -12.21
N GLN A 161 19.02 -5.91 -12.40
CA GLN A 161 19.72 -6.65 -11.36
C GLN A 161 20.41 -5.64 -10.43
N VAL A 162 20.02 -5.67 -9.16
CA VAL A 162 20.50 -4.75 -8.14
C VAL A 162 21.78 -5.28 -7.52
N ASP A 163 22.84 -4.48 -7.57
CA ASP A 163 24.06 -4.73 -6.81
C ASP A 163 23.93 -4.11 -5.41
N GLN A 164 23.49 -4.92 -4.45
CA GLN A 164 23.33 -4.46 -3.07
C GLN A 164 24.65 -4.00 -2.42
N SER A 165 25.81 -4.40 -2.95
CA SER A 165 27.11 -3.99 -2.39
C SER A 165 27.44 -2.52 -2.67
N GLN A 166 26.74 -1.90 -3.63
CA GLN A 166 26.89 -0.48 -3.98
C GLN A 166 26.00 0.42 -3.12
N PHE A 167 25.05 -0.15 -2.37
CA PHE A 167 24.33 0.63 -1.38
C PHE A 167 25.25 0.93 -0.21
N VAL A 168 25.40 2.21 0.07
CA VAL A 168 25.92 2.70 1.34
C VAL A 168 24.95 2.32 2.45
N ASP A 169 25.47 1.78 3.54
CA ASP A 169 24.67 1.45 4.72
C ASP A 169 23.96 2.72 5.25
N GLU A 170 22.88 2.52 5.99
CA GLU A 170 22.12 3.63 6.56
C GLU A 170 22.93 4.39 7.62
N ALA A 171 22.56 5.65 7.86
CA ALA A 171 23.19 6.36 8.95
C ALA A 171 22.72 5.76 10.28
N SER A 172 23.68 5.33 11.11
CA SER A 172 23.37 4.87 12.46
C SER A 172 22.52 5.92 13.16
N ALA A 173 21.34 5.51 13.64
CA ALA A 173 20.52 6.35 14.48
C ALA A 173 21.22 6.54 15.83
N THR A 174 22.06 7.56 15.93
CA THR A 174 22.71 7.89 17.19
C THR A 174 21.66 8.48 18.12
N GLN A 175 21.47 7.84 19.27
CA GLN A 175 20.72 8.42 20.39
C GLN A 175 21.37 9.73 20.90
N ASP A 176 22.61 10.02 20.46
CA ASP A 176 23.50 11.03 21.04
C ASP A 176 24.00 12.13 20.06
N ASP A 177 23.64 12.17 18.76
CA ASP A 177 24.09 13.27 17.86
C ASP A 177 23.03 14.33 17.54
N LEU A 178 21.93 14.37 18.29
CA LEU A 178 21.21 15.63 18.38
C LEU A 178 21.80 16.34 19.59
N PRO A 179 22.65 17.38 19.42
CA PRO A 179 22.98 18.23 20.55
C PRO A 179 21.66 18.60 21.24
N GLY A 180 21.73 18.72 22.56
CA GLY A 180 20.71 19.41 23.34
C GLY A 180 20.60 20.90 22.96
N GLU A 181 20.61 21.22 21.66
CA GLU A 181 19.80 22.31 21.16
C GLU A 181 18.38 21.95 21.56
N ALA A 182 17.95 22.55 22.66
CA ALA A 182 16.55 22.80 22.93
C ALA A 182 15.86 22.97 21.59
N LEU A 183 14.90 22.08 21.29
CA LEU A 183 13.93 22.36 20.24
C LEU A 183 13.36 23.72 20.62
N ALA A 184 13.87 24.78 20.00
CA ALA A 184 13.57 26.14 20.39
C ALA A 184 12.08 26.35 20.17
N GLY A 185 11.34 26.35 21.27
CA GLY A 185 9.88 26.43 21.31
C GLY A 185 9.30 25.51 22.38
N GLU A 186 9.34 25.93 23.65
CA GLU A 186 8.60 25.29 24.76
C GLU A 186 7.10 25.11 24.44
N GLN A 187 6.55 25.89 23.50
CA GLN A 187 5.18 25.74 22.98
C GLN A 187 4.96 24.50 22.08
N PHE A 188 5.95 24.07 21.28
CA PHE A 188 5.78 22.95 20.35
C PHE A 188 5.89 21.58 21.04
N GLU A 189 6.77 21.47 22.04
CA GLU A 189 6.75 20.29 22.91
C GLU A 189 5.38 20.17 23.60
N ALA A 190 4.72 21.27 23.96
CA ALA A 190 3.38 21.23 24.53
C ALA A 190 2.32 20.75 23.52
N GLU A 191 2.30 21.23 22.28
CA GLU A 191 1.33 20.77 21.26
C GLU A 191 1.55 19.32 20.85
N ALA A 192 2.79 18.92 20.57
CA ALA A 192 3.12 17.55 20.19
C ALA A 192 3.00 16.55 21.37
N ARG A 193 3.21 17.00 22.62
CA ARG A 193 2.85 16.23 23.84
C ARG A 193 1.35 16.21 24.09
N SER A 194 0.61 17.27 23.75
CA SER A 194 -0.85 17.34 23.93
C SER A 194 -1.62 16.46 22.95
N ALA A 195 -1.07 16.25 21.74
CA ALA A 195 -1.63 15.36 20.73
C ALA A 195 -1.21 13.89 20.89
N ALA A 196 -0.22 13.61 21.76
CA ALA A 196 0.24 12.27 22.08
C ALA A 196 -0.46 11.78 23.36
N LEU A 197 -0.87 10.50 23.40
CA LEU A 197 -1.38 9.92 24.64
C LEU A 197 -0.20 9.54 25.55
N PRO A 198 -0.13 10.04 26.80
CA PRO A 198 0.81 9.53 27.78
C PRO A 198 0.58 8.03 28.01
N GLU A 199 1.64 7.23 28.12
CA GLU A 199 1.56 5.76 28.28
C GLU A 199 0.75 5.33 29.52
N GLU A 200 0.75 6.16 30.56
CA GLU A 200 -0.02 6.01 31.80
C GLU A 200 -1.52 6.30 31.62
N GLN A 201 -1.93 6.89 30.49
CA GLN A 201 -3.31 7.26 30.15
C GLN A 201 -3.93 6.35 29.07
N PHE A 202 -3.32 5.19 28.78
CA PHE A 202 -3.92 4.20 27.89
C PHE A 202 -5.18 3.59 28.54
N GLY A 203 -6.31 4.30 28.42
CA GLY A 203 -7.64 3.84 28.81
C GLY A 203 -8.27 2.89 27.78
N ALA A 204 -9.59 2.70 27.89
CA ALA A 204 -10.34 1.78 27.01
C ALA A 204 -10.31 2.18 25.51
N GLU A 205 -9.99 3.44 25.21
CA GLU A 205 -9.93 4.01 23.85
C GLU A 205 -8.52 3.93 23.21
N ALA A 206 -7.53 3.36 23.90
CA ALA A 206 -6.18 3.20 23.36
C ALA A 206 -6.17 2.17 22.22
N ASP A 207 -5.38 2.42 21.18
CA ASP A 207 -5.23 1.45 20.09
C ASP A 207 -4.64 0.14 20.65
N PRO A 208 -5.25 -1.03 20.36
CA PRO A 208 -4.75 -2.33 20.80
C PRO A 208 -3.40 -2.74 20.16
N ALA A 209 -2.77 -1.87 19.37
CA ALA A 209 -1.54 -2.08 18.62
C ALA A 209 -1.66 -3.09 17.48
N SER A 210 -2.89 -3.35 17.03
CA SER A 210 -3.12 -4.27 15.91
C SER A 210 -2.56 -3.70 14.60
N ARG A 211 -2.52 -2.37 14.50
CA ARG A 211 -1.91 -1.60 13.43
C ARG A 211 -1.09 -0.43 14.00
N ILE A 212 -0.19 0.11 13.20
CA ILE A 212 0.47 1.39 13.42
C ILE A 212 0.21 2.24 12.18
N ASP A 213 -0.36 3.43 12.34
CA ASP A 213 -0.71 4.29 11.22
C ASP A 213 0.53 5.04 10.73
N VAL A 214 0.79 4.98 9.43
CA VAL A 214 1.94 5.64 8.82
C VAL A 214 1.51 6.52 7.65
N MET A 215 2.22 7.64 7.52
CA MET A 215 2.11 8.53 6.36
C MET A 215 3.46 8.55 5.65
N VAL A 216 3.43 8.56 4.32
CA VAL A 216 4.63 8.69 3.50
C VAL A 216 4.50 9.91 2.61
N VAL A 217 5.44 10.85 2.73
CA VAL A 217 5.57 11.97 1.79
C VAL A 217 6.76 11.74 0.88
N TYR A 218 6.76 12.35 -0.31
CA TYR A 218 7.88 12.23 -1.24
C TYR A 218 8.13 13.55 -1.97
N THR A 219 9.35 13.77 -2.43
CA THR A 219 9.72 14.98 -3.18
C THR A 219 9.44 14.83 -4.67
N SER A 220 9.41 15.95 -5.40
CA SER A 220 9.30 15.95 -6.86
C SER A 220 10.46 15.24 -7.54
N ALA A 221 11.67 15.28 -6.97
CA ALA A 221 12.82 14.57 -7.50
C ALA A 221 12.68 13.04 -7.33
N ALA A 222 12.14 12.57 -6.21
CA ALA A 222 11.84 11.16 -6.00
C ALA A 222 10.75 10.67 -6.96
N ARG A 223 9.68 11.46 -7.15
CA ARG A 223 8.64 11.16 -8.15
C ARG A 223 9.19 11.06 -9.56
N ALA A 224 10.01 12.04 -9.98
CA ALA A 224 10.63 12.03 -11.30
C ALA A 224 11.52 10.79 -11.52
N ALA A 225 12.26 10.37 -10.48
CA ALA A 225 13.06 9.15 -10.54
C ALA A 225 12.23 7.86 -10.59
N ALA A 226 11.03 7.87 -10.00
CA ALA A 226 10.07 6.78 -10.16
C ALA A 226 9.41 6.74 -11.55
N GLY A 227 9.45 7.85 -12.29
CA GLY A 227 8.88 8.01 -13.63
C GLY A 227 7.49 8.67 -13.63
N SER A 228 6.69 8.49 -12.58
CA SER A 228 5.36 9.11 -12.44
C SER A 228 4.87 9.09 -10.99
N THR A 229 3.76 9.78 -10.72
CA THR A 229 3.06 9.71 -9.44
C THR A 229 2.58 8.28 -9.15
N LYS A 230 1.93 7.62 -10.11
CA LYS A 230 1.52 6.21 -9.99
C LYS A 230 2.68 5.29 -9.61
N ALA A 231 3.80 5.39 -10.34
CA ALA A 231 4.97 4.55 -10.07
C ALA A 231 5.58 4.81 -8.69
N MET A 232 5.60 6.06 -8.23
CA MET A 232 6.04 6.39 -6.87
C MET A 232 5.11 5.80 -5.81
N LYS A 233 3.79 5.97 -5.96
CA LYS A 233 2.79 5.42 -5.03
C LYS A 233 2.81 3.88 -5.00
N ALA A 234 2.92 3.22 -6.16
CA ALA A 234 3.07 1.78 -6.26
C ALA A 234 4.34 1.27 -5.54
N ARG A 235 5.46 1.99 -5.67
CA ARG A 235 6.71 1.62 -4.97
C ARG A 235 6.59 1.81 -3.45
N ILE A 236 5.87 2.83 -2.99
CA ILE A 236 5.54 3.00 -1.56
C ILE A 236 4.65 1.84 -1.07
N ALA A 237 3.64 1.45 -1.84
CA ALA A 237 2.80 0.29 -1.53
C ALA A 237 3.63 -1.00 -1.38
N LEU A 238 4.57 -1.23 -2.30
CA LEU A 238 5.51 -2.36 -2.21
C LEU A 238 6.37 -2.28 -0.94
N ALA A 239 6.89 -1.10 -0.59
CA ALA A 239 7.73 -0.93 0.61
C ALA A 239 6.94 -1.23 1.90
N ILE A 240 5.69 -0.76 2.01
CA ILE A 240 4.80 -1.07 3.14
C ILE A 240 4.46 -2.55 3.20
N LYS A 241 4.17 -3.18 2.05
CA LYS A 241 3.97 -4.63 1.96
C LYS A 241 5.19 -5.40 2.43
N GLN A 242 6.39 -5.03 1.96
CA GLN A 242 7.65 -5.64 2.39
C GLN A 242 7.84 -5.51 3.91
N THR A 243 7.59 -4.33 4.49
CA THR A 243 7.61 -4.17 5.96
C THR A 243 6.64 -5.12 6.64
N ASN A 244 5.38 -5.20 6.20
CA ASN A 244 4.38 -6.09 6.79
C ASN A 244 4.71 -7.57 6.63
N THR A 245 5.25 -7.98 5.49
CA THR A 245 5.73 -9.34 5.27
C THR A 245 6.91 -9.67 6.18
N SER A 246 7.84 -8.73 6.38
CA SER A 246 8.95 -8.92 7.31
C SER A 246 8.47 -9.15 8.74
N TYR A 247 7.40 -8.45 9.16
CA TYR A 247 6.76 -8.65 10.46
C TYR A 247 6.17 -10.06 10.58
N ILE A 248 5.42 -10.51 9.58
CA ILE A 248 4.85 -11.87 9.53
C ILE A 248 5.97 -12.92 9.68
N ARG A 249 6.97 -12.86 8.79
CA ARG A 249 8.07 -13.83 8.72
C ARG A 249 8.86 -13.93 10.03
N SER A 250 8.93 -12.83 10.78
CA SER A 250 9.76 -12.73 11.98
C SER A 250 9.00 -12.88 13.31
N GLY A 251 7.67 -13.08 13.27
CA GLY A 251 6.85 -13.20 14.49
C GLY A 251 6.54 -11.87 15.17
N VAL A 252 6.51 -10.77 14.42
CA VAL A 252 6.01 -9.47 14.89
C VAL A 252 4.50 -9.41 14.66
N LYS A 253 3.75 -8.97 15.67
CA LYS A 253 2.29 -9.06 15.71
C LYS A 253 1.58 -7.90 15.02
N THR A 254 2.12 -6.68 15.14
CA THR A 254 1.54 -5.47 14.53
C THR A 254 1.77 -5.40 13.02
N ARG A 255 1.03 -4.54 12.32
CA ARG A 255 1.22 -4.22 10.89
C ARG A 255 1.17 -2.71 10.68
N LEU A 256 1.95 -2.20 9.74
CA LEU A 256 1.79 -0.82 9.29
C LEU A 256 0.51 -0.69 8.46
N ARG A 257 -0.22 0.41 8.67
CA ARG A 257 -1.35 0.84 7.83
C ARG A 257 -1.01 2.19 7.22
N LEU A 258 -0.93 2.25 5.90
CA LEU A 258 -0.66 3.49 5.18
C LEU A 258 -1.95 4.32 5.11
N VAL A 259 -1.99 5.42 5.87
CA VAL A 259 -3.20 6.26 5.97
C VAL A 259 -3.22 7.43 4.99
N HIS A 260 -2.05 7.82 4.47
CA HIS A 260 -1.94 8.91 3.51
C HIS A 260 -0.59 8.91 2.76
N VAL A 261 -0.63 9.37 1.51
CA VAL A 261 0.55 9.62 0.66
C VAL A 261 0.40 10.94 -0.07
N GLU A 262 1.40 11.83 0.02
CA GLU A 262 1.38 13.14 -0.66
C GLU A 262 2.76 13.58 -1.16
N GLU A 263 2.81 14.22 -2.33
CA GLU A 263 4.01 14.90 -2.82
C GLU A 263 4.22 16.19 -2.03
N ALA A 264 5.38 16.33 -1.40
CA ALA A 264 5.76 17.55 -0.71
C ALA A 264 6.52 18.47 -1.67
N ALA A 265 6.10 19.74 -1.73
CA ALA A 265 6.83 20.81 -2.40
C ALA A 265 8.12 21.14 -1.64
N TYR A 266 9.14 20.31 -1.81
CA TYR A 266 10.40 20.38 -1.08
C TYR A 266 11.59 20.09 -1.99
N ALA A 267 12.59 20.98 -1.94
CA ALA A 267 13.87 20.79 -2.59
C ALA A 267 14.85 20.12 -1.63
N GLU A 268 15.29 18.92 -2.00
CA GLU A 268 16.23 18.12 -1.24
C GLU A 268 17.59 18.82 -1.10
N THR A 269 18.22 18.67 0.07
CA THR A 269 19.55 19.25 0.31
C THR A 269 20.70 18.37 -0.17
N GLY A 270 20.43 17.10 -0.45
CA GLY A 270 21.49 16.09 -0.63
C GLY A 270 22.13 15.63 0.69
N ASN A 271 21.55 16.00 1.83
CA ASN A 271 22.01 15.63 3.16
C ASN A 271 20.82 15.21 4.03
N LEU A 272 20.73 13.91 4.35
CA LEU A 272 19.58 13.37 5.07
C LEU A 272 19.43 13.95 6.48
N ALA A 273 20.50 14.36 7.16
CA ALA A 273 20.39 14.98 8.48
C ALA A 273 19.70 16.35 8.40
N SER A 274 20.06 17.16 7.40
CA SER A 274 19.41 18.45 7.13
C SER A 274 17.95 18.28 6.69
N ASP A 275 17.68 17.33 5.79
CA ASP A 275 16.32 17.03 5.30
C ASP A 275 15.44 16.50 6.45
N LEU A 276 15.96 15.63 7.31
CA LEU A 276 15.25 15.12 8.48
C LEU A 276 15.02 16.22 9.53
N ALA A 277 15.99 17.11 9.73
CA ALA A 277 15.83 18.25 10.63
C ALA A 277 14.68 19.16 10.18
N ARG A 278 14.59 19.46 8.88
CA ARG A 278 13.50 20.25 8.28
C ARG A 278 12.15 19.52 8.33
N LEU A 279 12.14 18.21 8.10
CA LEU A 279 10.92 17.41 8.23
C LEU A 279 10.37 17.42 9.67
N ARG A 280 11.25 17.41 10.66
CA ARG A 280 10.88 17.33 12.08
C ARG A 280 10.53 18.69 12.70
N LYS A 281 11.20 19.76 12.27
CA LYS A 281 10.94 21.12 12.76
C LYS A 281 9.63 21.65 12.19
N THR A 282 8.98 22.54 12.93
CA THR A 282 7.76 23.27 12.54
C THR A 282 7.94 24.79 12.57
N THR A 283 9.12 25.23 13.03
CA THR A 283 9.45 26.64 13.24
C THR A 283 10.21 27.25 12.06
N ASP A 284 10.61 26.43 11.10
CA ASP A 284 11.17 26.90 9.83
C ASP A 284 10.08 26.97 8.75
N ALA A 285 10.43 27.41 7.56
CA ALA A 285 9.46 27.55 6.46
C ALA A 285 9.27 26.26 5.65
N PHE A 286 9.86 25.13 6.08
CA PHE A 286 9.89 23.89 5.31
C PHE A 286 8.92 22.86 5.89
N LEU A 287 8.17 22.19 5.03
CA LEU A 287 7.43 20.96 5.37
C LEU A 287 6.43 21.06 6.55
N ASN A 288 6.09 22.27 7.02
CA ASN A 288 5.12 22.48 8.11
C ASN A 288 3.76 21.82 7.85
N ASP A 289 3.33 21.80 6.59
CA ASP A 289 2.07 21.15 6.19
C ASP A 289 2.11 19.63 6.41
N VAL A 290 3.28 18.99 6.42
CA VAL A 290 3.42 17.57 6.75
C VAL A 290 2.93 17.29 8.17
N HIS A 291 3.15 18.19 9.13
CA HIS A 291 2.65 18.03 10.50
C HIS A 291 1.13 18.19 10.58
N LYS A 292 0.56 19.12 9.79
CA LYS A 292 -0.90 19.27 9.67
C LYS A 292 -1.53 18.01 9.08
N LEU A 293 -0.95 17.47 8.00
CA LEU A 293 -1.39 16.22 7.39
C LEU A 293 -1.24 15.05 8.36
N ARG A 294 -0.10 14.90 9.02
CA ARG A 294 0.13 13.86 10.04
C ARG A 294 -0.97 13.85 11.09
N ASN A 295 -1.37 15.03 11.59
CA ASN A 295 -2.45 15.15 12.58
C ASN A 295 -3.82 14.90 11.95
N ALA A 296 -4.08 15.40 10.74
CA ALA A 296 -5.36 15.23 10.05
C ALA A 296 -5.67 13.75 9.77
N TYR A 297 -4.66 12.95 9.40
CA TYR A 297 -4.79 11.53 9.12
C TYR A 297 -4.45 10.63 10.32
N GLY A 298 -3.99 11.19 11.45
CA GLY A 298 -3.66 10.44 12.66
C GLY A 298 -2.45 9.51 12.52
N ALA A 299 -1.44 9.86 11.71
CA ALA A 299 -0.28 9.01 11.49
C ALA A 299 0.70 9.01 12.69
N ASP A 300 0.99 7.82 13.20
CA ASP A 300 1.93 7.57 14.29
C ASP A 300 3.39 7.79 13.87
N MET A 301 3.76 7.37 12.65
CA MET A 301 5.10 7.58 12.10
C MET A 301 5.05 8.17 10.71
N VAL A 302 6.05 8.96 10.35
CA VAL A 302 6.16 9.61 9.03
C VAL A 302 7.48 9.25 8.37
N ALA A 303 7.43 8.92 7.08
CA ALA A 303 8.62 8.82 6.23
C ALA A 303 8.57 9.86 5.11
N MET A 304 9.72 10.48 4.82
CA MET A 304 9.92 11.26 3.60
C MET A 304 10.84 10.50 2.64
N ILE A 305 10.42 10.36 1.38
CA ILE A 305 11.22 9.75 0.34
C ILE A 305 11.91 10.84 -0.48
N VAL A 306 13.23 10.73 -0.58
CA VAL A 306 14.09 11.67 -1.33
C VAL A 306 14.84 10.92 -2.43
N ARG A 307 15.27 11.61 -3.47
CA ARG A 307 16.10 11.07 -4.54
C ARG A 307 17.59 11.07 -4.18
N ASN A 308 18.06 12.14 -3.53
CA ASN A 308 19.45 12.40 -3.23
C ASN A 308 19.67 12.44 -1.71
N GLY A 309 20.17 11.34 -1.15
CA GLY A 309 20.60 11.28 0.26
C GLY A 309 22.08 11.50 0.48
N GLY A 310 22.84 11.93 -0.54
CA GLY A 310 24.29 11.99 -0.48
C GLY A 310 24.90 10.59 -0.35
N LYS A 311 25.49 10.28 0.81
CA LYS A 311 26.19 9.02 1.10
C LYS A 311 25.44 8.11 2.09
N GLU A 312 24.13 8.27 2.20
CA GLU A 312 23.29 7.52 3.14
C GLU A 312 22.04 6.98 2.44
N CYS A 313 21.62 5.77 2.77
CA CYS A 313 20.38 5.18 2.24
C CYS A 313 19.12 5.60 3.02
N GLY A 314 19.28 6.03 4.26
CA GLY A 314 18.18 6.43 5.14
C GLY A 314 18.68 6.93 6.49
N ARG A 315 17.82 7.68 7.18
CA ARG A 315 18.07 8.22 8.51
C ARG A 315 16.78 8.39 9.31
N ALA A 316 16.71 7.76 10.48
CA ALA A 316 15.65 7.90 11.45
C ALA A 316 16.03 8.94 12.51
N ALA A 317 15.05 9.69 13.02
CA ALA A 317 15.32 10.73 14.02
C ALA A 317 15.67 10.20 15.41
N ALA A 318 15.41 8.91 15.69
CA ALA A 318 15.74 8.29 16.97
C ALA A 318 15.72 6.75 16.89
N VAL A 319 16.44 6.12 17.81
CA VAL A 319 16.15 4.74 18.25
C VAL A 319 15.15 4.81 19.41
N ARG A 320 13.98 4.18 19.27
CA ARG A 320 12.83 4.28 20.17
C ARG A 320 12.35 5.73 20.24
N ALA A 321 11.70 6.13 19.16
CA ALA A 321 11.14 7.46 19.01
C ALA A 321 10.10 7.78 20.08
N LYS A 322 9.86 9.07 20.25
CA LYS A 322 8.65 9.62 20.89
C LYS A 322 7.75 10.15 19.79
N ALA A 323 6.51 10.49 20.11
CA ALA A 323 5.55 11.02 19.15
C ALA A 323 6.12 12.19 18.31
N TYR A 324 6.85 13.12 18.93
CA TYR A 324 7.46 14.28 18.26
C TYR A 324 8.76 13.98 17.50
N THR A 325 9.36 12.80 17.65
CA THR A 325 10.56 12.36 16.91
C THR A 325 10.29 11.19 15.96
N ALA A 326 9.04 10.78 15.76
CA ALA A 326 8.67 9.64 14.91
C ALA A 326 8.69 9.98 13.41
N PHE A 327 9.85 10.46 12.93
CA PHE A 327 10.13 10.85 11.55
C PHE A 327 11.38 10.14 11.03
N GLN A 328 11.38 9.78 9.75
CA GLN A 328 12.54 9.29 9.04
C GLN A 328 12.60 9.85 7.61
N VAL A 329 13.79 9.84 7.02
CA VAL A 329 14.01 10.12 5.60
C VAL A 329 14.68 8.91 4.97
N THR A 330 14.20 8.47 3.81
CA THR A 330 14.75 7.32 3.07
C THR A 330 15.01 7.69 1.62
N VAL A 331 16.12 7.21 1.06
CA VAL A 331 16.43 7.37 -0.36
C VAL A 331 15.59 6.41 -1.20
N PHE A 332 14.96 6.94 -2.25
CA PHE A 332 14.07 6.25 -3.18
C PHE A 332 14.59 4.87 -3.63
N ARG A 333 15.85 4.79 -4.06
CA ARG A 333 16.43 3.52 -4.54
C ARG A 333 16.70 2.51 -3.43
N CYS A 334 17.01 2.97 -2.23
CA CYS A 334 17.27 2.08 -1.09
C CYS A 334 15.97 1.54 -0.47
N MET A 335 14.85 2.20 -0.73
CA MET A 335 13.55 1.95 -0.09
C MET A 335 13.11 0.48 -0.18
N THR A 336 13.13 -0.11 -1.37
CA THR A 336 12.61 -1.47 -1.64
C THR A 336 13.69 -2.52 -1.85
N SER A 337 14.84 -2.14 -2.42
CA SER A 337 15.90 -3.08 -2.80
C SER A 337 16.92 -3.32 -1.66
N ASN A 338 17.08 -2.35 -0.75
CA ASN A 338 17.88 -2.49 0.47
C ASN A 338 17.01 -2.48 1.75
N TYR A 339 15.69 -2.39 1.59
CA TYR A 339 14.70 -2.30 2.67
C TYR A 339 14.92 -1.12 3.63
N ALA A 340 15.52 -0.02 3.15
CA ALA A 340 15.90 1.11 4.01
C ALA A 340 14.69 1.73 4.73
N LEU A 341 13.54 1.87 4.08
CA LEU A 341 12.32 2.37 4.73
C LEU A 341 11.89 1.48 5.90
N THR A 342 11.98 0.17 5.71
CA THR A 342 11.65 -0.84 6.74
C THR A 342 12.64 -0.74 7.90
N HIS A 343 13.94 -0.66 7.60
CA HIS A 343 15.01 -0.50 8.58
C HIS A 343 14.80 0.76 9.43
N GLN A 344 14.55 1.91 8.80
CA GLN A 344 14.36 3.18 9.50
C GLN A 344 13.10 3.19 10.39
N PHE A 345 11.99 2.57 9.96
CA PHE A 345 10.85 2.36 10.85
C PHE A 345 11.17 1.43 12.03
N GLY A 346 12.11 0.49 11.86
CA GLY A 346 12.66 -0.33 12.93
C GLY A 346 13.34 0.50 14.02
N HIS A 347 14.20 1.44 13.63
CA HIS A 347 14.82 2.38 14.57
C HIS A 347 13.78 3.17 15.36
N LEU A 348 12.77 3.76 14.69
CA LEU A 348 11.71 4.50 15.38
C LEU A 348 10.97 3.64 16.42
N GLN A 349 10.84 2.33 16.17
CA GLN A 349 10.26 1.36 17.12
C GLN A 349 11.25 0.82 18.16
N GLY A 350 12.53 1.20 18.12
CA GLY A 350 13.54 0.85 19.13
C GLY A 350 14.51 -0.26 18.73
N ALA A 351 14.42 -0.77 17.51
CA ALA A 351 15.41 -1.70 16.98
C ALA A 351 16.74 -0.98 16.73
N ARG A 352 17.84 -1.67 17.02
CA ARG A 352 19.21 -1.25 16.75
C ARG A 352 19.84 -2.10 15.68
N ASP A 353 20.91 -1.55 15.12
CA ASP A 353 21.78 -2.25 14.19
C ASP A 353 22.45 -3.44 14.86
N ASP A 354 23.13 -4.28 14.08
CA ASP A 354 23.82 -5.44 14.64
C ASP A 354 25.00 -5.04 15.56
N MET A 355 25.37 -5.98 16.44
CA MET A 355 26.40 -5.78 17.46
C MET A 355 27.80 -5.45 16.92
N PHE A 356 28.07 -5.64 15.62
CA PHE A 356 29.35 -5.27 15.03
C PHE A 356 29.48 -3.75 14.88
N VAL A 357 28.40 -3.08 14.47
CA VAL A 357 28.35 -1.64 14.24
C VAL A 357 27.84 -0.86 15.46
N ASP A 358 26.84 -1.39 16.16
CA ASP A 358 26.23 -0.73 17.31
C ASP A 358 26.33 -1.62 18.56
N LYS A 359 27.24 -1.25 19.46
CA LYS A 359 27.44 -1.96 20.74
C LYS A 359 26.56 -1.43 21.88
N LYS A 360 25.74 -0.40 21.65
CA LYS A 360 24.91 0.22 22.69
C LYS A 360 23.80 -0.75 23.09
N LEU A 361 23.65 -0.97 24.40
CA LEU A 361 22.68 -1.93 24.94
C LEU A 361 21.33 -1.29 25.34
N ALA A 362 21.19 0.03 25.23
CA ALA A 362 19.95 0.76 25.53
C ALA A 362 19.25 1.13 24.23
N PRO A 363 17.92 1.05 24.09
CA PRO A 363 16.96 0.80 25.16
C PRO A 363 16.80 -0.69 25.51
N TYR A 364 17.17 -1.60 24.59
CA TYR A 364 17.04 -3.04 24.80
C TYR A 364 18.34 -3.75 24.44
N ALA A 365 18.94 -4.43 25.41
CA ALA A 365 20.25 -5.07 25.25
C ALA A 365 20.24 -6.30 24.32
N TYR A 366 19.05 -6.70 23.85
CA TYR A 366 18.81 -7.77 22.89
C TYR A 366 18.24 -7.24 21.55
N GLY A 367 18.11 -5.92 21.42
CA GLY A 367 17.37 -5.28 20.33
C GLY A 367 18.17 -5.07 19.06
N HIS A 368 19.12 -5.94 18.72
CA HIS A 368 20.06 -5.74 17.61
C HIS A 368 19.73 -6.56 16.36
N GLY A 369 20.21 -6.10 15.21
CA GLY A 369 20.28 -6.89 13.99
C GLY A 369 21.21 -8.11 14.12
N TYR A 370 21.22 -8.96 13.10
CA TYR A 370 22.06 -10.14 13.01
C TYR A 370 22.73 -10.26 11.65
N VAL A 371 23.99 -10.67 11.65
CA VAL A 371 24.81 -10.89 10.46
C VAL A 371 25.46 -12.26 10.53
N HIS A 372 25.14 -13.10 9.55
CA HIS A 372 25.58 -14.48 9.43
C HIS A 372 26.72 -14.60 8.40
N LEU A 373 27.88 -15.04 8.87
CA LEU A 373 29.09 -15.20 8.06
C LEU A 373 29.20 -16.63 7.52
N GLY A 374 28.39 -16.93 6.52
CA GLY A 374 28.41 -18.23 5.86
C GLY A 374 29.70 -18.50 5.06
N LYS A 375 30.08 -19.78 4.97
CA LYS A 375 31.22 -20.19 4.13
C LYS A 375 30.90 -20.02 2.64
N LYS A 376 29.68 -20.38 2.23
CA LYS A 376 29.19 -20.28 0.85
C LYS A 376 28.43 -18.96 0.65
N PRO A 377 28.40 -18.39 -0.58
CA PRO A 377 27.62 -17.17 -0.88
C PRO A 377 26.17 -17.21 -0.41
N ALA A 378 25.45 -18.32 -0.64
CA ALA A 378 24.06 -18.50 -0.21
C ALA A 378 23.85 -18.48 1.33
N ASP A 379 24.92 -18.66 2.11
CA ASP A 379 24.87 -18.62 3.58
C ASP A 379 25.34 -17.25 4.13
N ARG A 380 25.65 -16.27 3.27
CA ARG A 380 26.13 -14.93 3.67
C ARG A 380 24.99 -13.94 3.61
N TRP A 381 24.39 -13.69 4.77
CA TRP A 381 23.19 -12.88 4.85
C TRP A 381 23.12 -12.06 6.14
N ARG A 382 22.28 -11.02 6.11
CA ARG A 382 22.01 -10.13 7.23
C ARG A 382 20.51 -9.89 7.37
N THR A 383 20.02 -9.73 8.59
CA THR A 383 18.63 -9.31 8.85
C THR A 383 18.43 -7.84 8.47
N ILE A 384 17.19 -7.31 8.54
CA ILE A 384 16.85 -5.92 8.20
C ILE A 384 17.76 -4.90 8.91
N MET A 385 17.98 -5.07 10.22
CA MET A 385 18.88 -4.19 11.01
C MET A 385 20.34 -4.64 10.97
N GLY A 386 20.71 -5.62 10.16
CA GLY A 386 22.10 -6.03 10.03
C GLY A 386 22.81 -5.14 9.02
N GLU A 387 23.99 -4.65 9.37
CA GLU A 387 24.84 -3.87 8.49
C GLU A 387 25.86 -4.72 7.75
N ASN A 388 26.34 -4.22 6.59
CA ASN A 388 27.23 -5.01 5.76
C ASN A 388 28.68 -4.95 6.25
N ASN A 389 29.02 -4.05 7.17
CA ASN A 389 30.40 -3.82 7.63
C ASN A 389 31.09 -5.10 8.13
N LYS A 390 30.37 -5.99 8.82
CA LYS A 390 30.93 -7.26 9.31
C LYS A 390 31.32 -8.20 8.17
N CYS A 391 30.52 -8.24 7.11
CA CYS A 391 30.79 -9.04 5.92
C CYS A 391 31.89 -8.42 5.07
N ALA A 392 31.86 -7.10 4.89
CA ALA A 392 32.91 -6.36 4.19
C ALA A 392 34.27 -6.59 4.85
N LYS A 393 34.35 -6.60 6.19
CA LYS A 393 35.57 -6.97 6.93
C LYS A 393 36.02 -8.42 6.66
N ALA A 394 35.10 -9.32 6.37
CA ALA A 394 35.38 -10.70 5.96
C ALA A 394 35.70 -10.84 4.45
N GLY A 395 35.72 -9.74 3.69
CA GLY A 395 36.10 -9.70 2.28
C GLY A 395 34.95 -9.98 1.31
N TYR A 396 33.69 -9.88 1.73
CA TYR A 396 32.54 -10.15 0.87
C TYR A 396 31.28 -9.36 1.28
N ASN A 397 30.26 -9.37 0.43
CA ASN A 397 28.95 -8.81 0.74
C ASN A 397 28.03 -9.85 1.38
N CYS A 398 27.08 -9.39 2.20
CA CYS A 398 25.98 -10.23 2.70
C CYS A 398 24.63 -9.72 2.21
N THR A 399 23.82 -10.62 1.66
CA THR A 399 22.46 -10.31 1.21
C THR A 399 21.60 -9.88 2.39
N ARG A 400 20.95 -8.71 2.29
CA ARG A 400 19.97 -8.29 3.30
C ARG A 400 18.66 -9.02 3.05
N LEU A 401 18.18 -9.75 4.06
CA LEU A 401 16.95 -10.53 3.99
C LEU A 401 15.80 -9.76 4.64
N LEU A 402 14.58 -10.00 4.15
CA LEU A 402 13.35 -9.41 4.67
C LEU A 402 12.89 -10.08 5.99
N TYR A 403 13.79 -10.12 6.97
CA TYR A 403 13.59 -10.72 8.28
C TYR A 403 14.17 -9.82 9.36
N TRP A 404 13.47 -9.71 10.48
CA TRP A 404 13.97 -9.17 11.73
C TRP A 404 14.67 -10.27 12.51
N SER A 405 15.69 -9.91 13.29
CA SER A 405 16.42 -10.90 14.06
C SER A 405 15.51 -11.63 15.05
N ASN A 406 15.50 -12.95 14.97
CA ASN A 406 14.74 -13.86 15.82
C ASN A 406 15.43 -15.23 15.87
N PRO A 407 16.04 -15.63 17.01
CA PRO A 407 16.77 -16.90 17.14
C PRO A 407 15.89 -18.16 17.01
N SER A 408 14.55 -18.02 17.07
CA SER A 408 13.61 -19.13 16.88
C SER A 408 13.27 -19.37 15.41
N LYS A 409 13.63 -18.45 14.52
CA LYS A 409 13.48 -18.58 13.07
C LYS A 409 14.79 -19.05 12.45
N ARG A 410 14.70 -19.71 11.29
CA ARG A 410 15.85 -20.24 10.56
C ARG A 410 15.81 -19.83 9.10
N HIS A 411 16.99 -19.63 8.51
CA HIS A 411 17.19 -19.49 7.07
C HIS A 411 18.36 -20.40 6.69
N ASN A 412 18.15 -21.30 5.73
CA ASN A 412 19.11 -22.35 5.35
C ASN A 412 19.67 -23.14 6.56
N GLY A 413 18.78 -23.45 7.52
CA GLY A 413 19.11 -24.17 8.75
C GLY A 413 19.78 -23.33 9.85
N ALA A 414 20.37 -22.19 9.52
CA ALA A 414 21.01 -21.28 10.47
C ALA A 414 19.99 -20.41 11.21
N ALA A 415 20.19 -20.18 12.51
CA ALA A 415 19.30 -19.35 13.32
C ALA A 415 19.39 -17.87 12.90
N MET A 416 18.25 -17.18 12.83
CA MET A 416 18.17 -15.78 12.39
C MET A 416 18.41 -14.77 13.51
N GLY A 417 19.24 -15.12 14.49
CA GLY A 417 19.53 -14.28 15.64
C GLY A 417 20.21 -15.06 16.75
N ASP A 418 20.52 -14.36 17.84
CA ASP A 418 21.14 -14.93 19.03
C ASP A 418 20.59 -14.26 20.31
N ARG A 419 21.33 -14.33 21.42
CA ARG A 419 20.90 -13.71 22.68
C ARG A 419 20.82 -12.17 22.63
N ARG A 420 21.61 -11.53 21.75
CA ARG A 420 21.70 -10.09 21.53
C ARG A 420 20.89 -9.63 20.32
N SER A 421 20.51 -10.54 19.42
CA SER A 421 19.76 -10.21 18.20
C SER A 421 18.33 -10.75 18.21
N LYS A 422 17.41 -9.95 18.77
CA LYS A 422 15.97 -10.25 18.92
C LYS A 422 15.12 -9.01 18.64
N ASN A 423 15.31 -8.35 17.50
CA ASN A 423 14.52 -7.17 17.11
C ASN A 423 13.01 -7.44 17.18
N TYR A 424 12.55 -8.66 16.83
CA TYR A 424 11.12 -9.01 16.88
C TYR A 424 10.49 -8.78 18.26
N MET A 425 11.23 -9.01 19.35
CA MET A 425 10.75 -8.78 20.71
C MET A 425 10.60 -7.28 21.00
N VAL A 426 11.54 -6.47 20.49
CA VAL A 426 11.48 -5.01 20.65
C VAL A 426 10.27 -4.45 19.91
N LEU A 427 10.11 -4.82 18.64
CA LEU A 427 8.98 -4.37 17.82
C LEU A 427 7.63 -4.75 18.44
N ASN A 428 7.52 -5.96 19.00
CA ASN A 428 6.32 -6.38 19.73
C ASN A 428 6.10 -5.61 21.04
N ALA A 429 7.18 -5.28 21.77
CA ALA A 429 7.10 -4.58 23.04
C ALA A 429 6.74 -3.10 22.88
N THR A 430 7.16 -2.46 21.78
CA THR A 430 6.93 -1.02 21.54
C THR A 430 5.73 -0.73 20.65
N ALA A 431 5.15 -1.73 19.99
CA ALA A 431 4.02 -1.55 19.08
C ALA A 431 2.87 -0.74 19.70
N ARG A 432 2.49 -1.04 20.95
CA ARG A 432 1.40 -0.32 21.64
C ARG A 432 1.74 1.14 21.90
N THR A 433 2.96 1.43 22.34
CA THR A 433 3.40 2.81 22.57
C THR A 433 3.40 3.59 21.26
N VAL A 434 3.90 2.99 20.16
CA VAL A 434 3.99 3.65 18.86
C VAL A 434 2.61 3.86 18.23
N ALA A 435 1.73 2.86 18.27
CA ALA A 435 0.35 2.94 17.76
C ALA A 435 -0.55 3.96 18.50
N ASN A 436 -0.03 4.57 19.57
CA ASN A 436 -0.72 5.59 20.35
C ASN A 436 0.05 6.92 20.35
N PHE A 437 0.97 7.14 19.39
CA PHE A 437 1.58 8.45 19.19
C PHE A 437 0.56 9.47 18.68
N ARG A 438 -0.49 9.00 18.00
CA ARG A 438 -1.69 9.76 17.68
C ARG A 438 -2.93 8.95 18.01
N LYS A 439 -4.04 9.65 18.25
CA LYS A 439 -5.35 9.01 18.22
C LYS A 439 -5.63 8.61 16.78
N GLN A 440 -6.04 7.36 16.58
CA GLN A 440 -6.51 6.88 15.29
C GLN A 440 -7.62 7.81 14.75
N VAL A 441 -7.44 8.33 13.54
CA VAL A 441 -8.45 9.15 12.86
C VAL A 441 -9.16 8.35 11.76
N ILE A 442 -8.38 7.63 10.94
CA ILE A 442 -8.92 6.89 9.80
C ILE A 442 -9.56 5.59 10.28
N ALA A 443 -10.88 5.50 10.09
CA ALA A 443 -11.66 4.30 10.38
C ALA A 443 -11.37 3.17 9.37
N SER A 444 -11.80 1.96 9.72
CA SER A 444 -11.72 0.82 8.80
C SER A 444 -12.76 0.92 7.69
N ASP A 445 -12.51 0.18 6.62
CA ASP A 445 -13.45 -0.02 5.51
C ASP A 445 -14.80 -0.57 6.00
N PHE A 446 -15.86 -0.29 5.25
CA PHE A 446 -17.19 -0.84 5.55
C PHE A 446 -17.96 -1.22 4.29
N ASN A 447 -18.89 -2.15 4.46
CA ASN A 447 -19.87 -2.53 3.45
C ASN A 447 -21.25 -2.71 4.11
N SER A 448 -22.11 -1.72 3.96
CA SER A 448 -23.47 -1.70 4.51
C SER A 448 -24.47 -2.08 3.43
N THR A 449 -25.02 -3.29 3.52
CA THR A 449 -26.08 -3.79 2.62
C THR A 449 -27.49 -3.49 3.11
N PHE A 450 -27.62 -2.95 4.33
CA PHE A 450 -28.89 -2.68 5.02
C PHE A 450 -29.85 -3.89 5.13
N ASN A 451 -29.35 -5.10 4.96
CA ASN A 451 -30.10 -6.34 5.14
C ASN A 451 -30.21 -6.68 6.64
N GLY A 452 -31.24 -6.15 7.29
CA GLY A 452 -31.56 -6.40 8.70
C GLY A 452 -30.78 -5.56 9.71
N SER A 453 -29.85 -4.70 9.29
CA SER A 453 -29.01 -3.90 10.18
C SER A 453 -28.66 -2.53 9.60
N THR A 454 -28.57 -1.53 10.48
CA THR A 454 -28.02 -0.18 10.20
C THR A 454 -26.79 0.09 11.07
N ALA A 455 -26.08 -0.96 11.50
CA ALA A 455 -24.89 -0.80 12.33
C ALA A 455 -23.88 0.15 11.70
N GLY A 456 -23.29 1.02 12.52
CA GLY A 456 -22.40 2.09 12.05
C GLY A 456 -23.11 3.35 11.55
N TRP A 457 -24.42 3.34 11.31
CA TRP A 457 -25.16 4.50 10.82
C TRP A 457 -25.95 5.21 11.92
N THR A 458 -25.97 6.53 11.88
CA THR A 458 -26.78 7.36 12.79
C THR A 458 -27.46 8.47 12.02
N ALA A 459 -28.76 8.67 12.26
CA ALA A 459 -29.49 9.82 11.73
C ALA A 459 -28.89 11.12 12.30
N VAL A 460 -28.58 12.06 11.41
CA VAL A 460 -28.12 13.41 11.77
C VAL A 460 -29.30 14.38 11.76
N ALA A 461 -30.09 14.34 10.69
CA ALA A 461 -31.31 15.13 10.53
C ALA A 461 -32.41 14.30 9.87
N GLY A 462 -33.66 14.54 10.30
CA GLY A 462 -34.82 13.76 9.88
C GLY A 462 -34.87 12.35 10.49
N THR A 463 -35.99 11.66 10.28
CA THR A 463 -36.17 10.28 10.76
C THR A 463 -35.72 9.28 9.69
N TRP A 464 -34.82 8.38 10.07
CA TRP A 464 -34.33 7.31 9.22
C TRP A 464 -34.71 5.95 9.79
N THR A 465 -35.18 5.04 8.94
CA THR A 465 -35.74 3.74 9.34
C THR A 465 -35.27 2.65 8.40
N LEU A 466 -35.05 1.45 8.96
CA LEU A 466 -34.80 0.26 8.15
C LEU A 466 -36.12 -0.24 7.55
N PHE A 467 -36.33 0.05 6.27
CA PHE A 467 -37.52 -0.31 5.52
C PHE A 467 -37.39 -1.72 4.95
N GLN A 468 -38.41 -2.55 5.19
CA GLN A 468 -38.50 -3.95 4.74
C GLN A 468 -37.26 -4.81 5.08
N LYS A 469 -36.45 -4.39 6.06
CA LYS A 469 -35.17 -5.01 6.41
C LYS A 469 -34.16 -5.10 5.26
N SER A 470 -34.27 -4.27 4.22
CA SER A 470 -33.34 -4.30 3.08
C SER A 470 -32.85 -2.92 2.64
N GLN A 471 -33.47 -1.85 3.13
CA GLN A 471 -33.17 -0.49 2.69
C GLN A 471 -33.17 0.46 3.86
N TYR A 472 -32.26 1.44 3.86
CA TYR A 472 -32.31 2.55 4.81
C TYR A 472 -33.06 3.71 4.18
N ARG A 473 -34.15 4.14 4.83
CA ARG A 473 -35.15 5.05 4.23
C ARG A 473 -35.43 6.22 5.14
N SER A 474 -35.55 7.41 4.56
CA SER A 474 -36.01 8.61 5.26
C SER A 474 -37.18 9.28 4.56
N ALA A 475 -38.10 9.78 5.38
CA ALA A 475 -39.19 10.61 4.90
C ALA A 475 -38.74 12.04 4.60
N GLY A 476 -37.62 12.50 5.16
CA GLY A 476 -37.12 13.87 5.02
C GLY A 476 -37.66 14.83 6.07
N VAL A 477 -37.14 16.05 6.08
CA VAL A 477 -37.64 17.20 6.84
C VAL A 477 -38.28 18.18 5.85
N ALA A 478 -39.38 18.84 6.18
CA ALA A 478 -39.99 19.79 5.24
C ALA A 478 -39.11 21.05 5.19
N ASP A 479 -38.82 21.50 3.97
CA ASP A 479 -37.96 22.65 3.66
C ASP A 479 -36.58 22.57 4.35
N GLY A 480 -36.01 21.37 4.36
CA GLY A 480 -34.75 21.09 5.04
C GLY A 480 -34.05 19.82 4.57
N PHE A 481 -32.82 19.65 5.04
CA PHE A 481 -32.01 18.48 4.84
C PHE A 481 -32.38 17.36 5.83
N ALA A 482 -32.44 16.14 5.31
CA ALA A 482 -32.36 14.94 6.11
C ALA A 482 -31.14 14.15 5.70
N SER A 483 -30.35 13.70 6.68
CA SER A 483 -29.10 13.01 6.45
C SER A 483 -28.82 11.96 7.52
N ALA A 484 -28.05 10.96 7.14
CA ALA A 484 -27.44 10.01 8.05
C ALA A 484 -25.93 9.96 7.80
N ARG A 485 -25.17 9.70 8.86
CA ARG A 485 -23.72 9.56 8.82
C ARG A 485 -23.29 8.16 9.20
N HIS A 486 -22.17 7.71 8.64
CA HIS A 486 -21.47 6.55 9.16
C HIS A 486 -20.53 6.97 10.30
N ALA A 487 -20.28 6.05 11.24
CA ALA A 487 -19.31 6.20 12.30
C ALA A 487 -17.87 6.26 11.74
N GLY A 488 -16.98 6.94 12.46
CA GLY A 488 -15.58 7.10 12.06
C GLY A 488 -15.35 8.22 11.04
N ALA A 489 -14.07 8.58 10.89
CA ALA A 489 -13.61 9.55 9.91
C ALA A 489 -12.73 8.86 8.85
N TYR A 490 -12.68 9.46 7.67
CA TYR A 490 -12.03 8.94 6.48
C TYR A 490 -11.28 10.08 5.79
N GLY A 491 -10.19 9.76 5.12
CA GLY A 491 -9.32 10.73 4.45
C GLY A 491 -9.23 10.42 2.97
N ASP A 492 -8.24 9.60 2.61
CA ASP A 492 -8.14 9.00 1.28
C ASP A 492 -9.13 7.84 1.18
N LEU A 493 -10.05 7.89 0.22
CA LEU A 493 -11.19 6.98 0.16
C LEU A 493 -11.71 6.75 -1.26
N THR A 494 -12.35 5.61 -1.46
CA THR A 494 -13.40 5.40 -2.46
C THR A 494 -14.70 5.12 -1.74
N TYR A 495 -15.72 5.96 -1.92
CA TYR A 495 -17.02 5.83 -1.27
C TYR A 495 -18.13 5.68 -2.30
N GLU A 496 -18.95 4.66 -2.15
CA GLU A 496 -20.03 4.34 -3.09
C GLU A 496 -21.36 4.14 -2.38
N VAL A 497 -22.42 4.71 -2.95
CA VAL A 497 -23.78 4.61 -2.42
C VAL A 497 -24.76 4.39 -3.56
N LYS A 498 -25.63 3.38 -3.42
CA LYS A 498 -26.76 3.19 -4.32
C LYS A 498 -28.04 3.67 -3.67
N MET A 499 -28.66 4.70 -4.24
CA MET A 499 -29.84 5.35 -3.70
C MET A 499 -30.87 5.72 -4.77
N ARG A 500 -32.11 5.92 -4.33
CA ARG A 500 -33.25 6.31 -5.16
C ARG A 500 -34.17 7.23 -4.37
N ARG A 501 -34.67 8.27 -5.03
CA ARG A 501 -35.73 9.13 -4.49
C ARG A 501 -37.04 8.94 -5.24
N THR A 502 -38.13 8.73 -4.49
CA THR A 502 -39.49 8.70 -5.03
C THR A 502 -40.15 10.08 -4.95
N GLY A 503 -41.34 10.21 -5.56
CA GLY A 503 -42.13 11.44 -5.60
C GLY A 503 -41.70 12.40 -6.70
N THR A 504 -42.59 13.32 -7.03
CA THR A 504 -42.32 14.39 -7.99
C THR A 504 -41.59 15.52 -7.29
N CYS A 505 -40.45 15.92 -7.83
CA CYS A 505 -39.88 17.21 -7.53
C CYS A 505 -39.76 18.00 -8.82
N PRO A 506 -40.60 19.03 -9.01
CA PRO A 506 -40.68 19.75 -10.28
C PRO A 506 -39.50 20.71 -10.49
N ILE A 507 -38.60 20.86 -9.51
CA ILE A 507 -37.47 21.79 -9.56
C ILE A 507 -36.16 21.10 -9.18
N VAL A 508 -35.04 21.62 -9.71
CA VAL A 508 -33.68 21.06 -9.53
C VAL A 508 -33.23 21.12 -8.05
N LYS A 509 -33.97 21.85 -7.19
CA LYS A 509 -33.72 22.05 -5.75
C LYS A 509 -33.81 20.77 -4.89
N CYS A 510 -34.35 19.68 -5.42
CA CYS A 510 -34.42 18.39 -4.74
C CYS A 510 -33.13 17.58 -4.84
N ALA A 511 -32.07 18.08 -4.22
CA ALA A 511 -30.80 17.40 -4.13
C ALA A 511 -30.93 16.08 -3.34
N ASN A 512 -30.40 15.00 -3.91
CA ASN A 512 -30.02 13.77 -3.22
C ASN A 512 -28.50 13.71 -3.25
N TYR A 513 -27.85 13.42 -2.14
CA TYR A 513 -26.41 13.59 -2.08
C TYR A 513 -25.71 12.56 -1.21
N VAL A 514 -24.43 12.41 -1.51
CA VAL A 514 -23.45 11.81 -0.62
C VAL A 514 -22.51 12.89 -0.10
N THR A 515 -22.02 12.69 1.11
CA THR A 515 -21.09 13.57 1.81
C THR A 515 -19.79 12.81 2.03
N VAL A 516 -18.66 13.45 1.73
CA VAL A 516 -17.33 12.98 2.12
C VAL A 516 -16.58 14.04 2.92
N ARG A 517 -15.70 13.58 3.83
CA ARG A 517 -14.88 14.42 4.71
C ARG A 517 -15.70 15.47 5.48
N GLY A 518 -16.90 15.08 5.89
CA GLY A 518 -17.87 15.97 6.54
C GLY A 518 -17.77 16.01 8.06
N ALA A 519 -18.25 17.10 8.63
CA ALA A 519 -18.48 17.27 10.06
C ALA A 519 -19.88 17.90 10.24
N PRO A 520 -20.87 17.14 10.75
CA PRO A 520 -22.24 17.64 10.85
C PRO A 520 -22.39 18.86 11.75
N ASN A 521 -21.76 18.85 12.92
CA ASN A 521 -22.10 19.82 13.97
C ASN A 521 -21.22 21.09 13.95
N PRO A 522 -21.79 22.25 14.31
CA PRO A 522 -23.22 22.50 14.50
C PRO A 522 -23.99 22.46 13.17
N LEU A 523 -25.19 21.89 13.16
CA LEU A 523 -26.06 21.97 11.98
C LEU A 523 -26.55 23.41 11.78
N ASP A 524 -26.73 23.80 10.53
CA ASP A 524 -27.44 25.05 10.23
C ASP A 524 -28.97 24.91 10.46
N PRO A 525 -29.77 26.00 10.39
CA PRO A 525 -31.21 25.93 10.60
C PRO A 525 -31.97 25.02 9.63
N THR A 526 -31.39 24.70 8.47
CA THR A 526 -31.98 23.79 7.49
C THR A 526 -31.56 22.33 7.71
N GLY A 527 -30.70 22.05 8.69
CA GLY A 527 -30.17 20.71 8.96
C GLY A 527 -28.96 20.34 8.10
N ARG A 528 -28.33 21.32 7.42
CA ARG A 528 -27.09 21.11 6.67
C ARG A 528 -25.91 20.90 7.61
N TRP A 529 -24.95 20.10 7.16
CA TRP A 529 -23.72 19.86 7.90
C TRP A 529 -22.83 21.12 7.91
N ASN A 530 -22.12 21.32 9.02
CA ASN A 530 -21.18 22.42 9.19
C ASN A 530 -20.02 22.38 8.18
N LYS A 531 -19.50 21.18 7.89
CA LYS A 531 -18.45 20.98 6.88
C LYS A 531 -18.77 19.77 6.04
N GLU A 532 -18.56 19.84 4.73
CA GLU A 532 -18.69 18.69 3.82
C GLU A 532 -18.19 19.01 2.42
N TYR A 533 -17.65 18.01 1.73
CA TYR A 533 -17.82 17.96 0.28
C TYR A 533 -19.11 17.21 -0.01
N LYS A 534 -20.04 17.88 -0.68
CA LYS A 534 -21.37 17.39 -1.02
C LYS A 534 -21.45 17.11 -2.52
N PHE A 535 -21.67 15.85 -2.88
CA PHE A 535 -21.90 15.43 -4.26
C PHE A 535 -23.37 15.08 -4.45
N ALA A 536 -24.08 15.90 -5.21
CA ALA A 536 -25.52 15.87 -5.33
C ALA A 536 -25.98 15.51 -6.75
N TYR A 537 -27.14 14.85 -6.84
CA TYR A 537 -27.91 14.69 -8.08
C TYR A 537 -29.37 15.05 -7.85
N SER A 538 -30.06 15.46 -8.92
CA SER A 538 -31.50 15.71 -8.92
C SER A 538 -32.26 14.64 -9.74
N ASN A 539 -33.53 14.41 -9.41
CA ASN A 539 -34.39 13.54 -10.21
C ASN A 539 -34.70 14.11 -11.62
N LEU A 540 -34.23 15.33 -11.95
CA LEU A 540 -34.36 15.95 -13.27
C LEU A 540 -33.14 15.69 -14.17
N GLY A 541 -32.18 14.88 -13.73
CA GLY A 541 -31.07 14.44 -14.58
C GLY A 541 -29.83 15.34 -14.51
N SER A 542 -29.65 16.08 -13.42
CA SER A 542 -28.51 16.97 -13.21
C SER A 542 -27.72 16.62 -11.96
N TYR A 543 -26.47 17.07 -11.88
CA TYR A 543 -25.58 16.87 -10.73
C TYR A 543 -24.83 18.16 -10.37
N ALA A 544 -24.31 18.23 -9.14
CA ALA A 544 -23.50 19.33 -8.62
C ALA A 544 -22.53 18.87 -7.53
N VAL A 545 -21.48 19.66 -7.30
CA VAL A 545 -20.46 19.44 -6.25
C VAL A 545 -20.23 20.73 -5.47
N PHE A 546 -20.34 20.66 -4.15
CA PHE A 546 -20.15 21.80 -3.26
C PHE A 546 -19.13 21.49 -2.17
N LEU A 547 -18.38 22.51 -1.76
CA LEU A 547 -17.67 22.55 -0.50
C LEU A 547 -18.46 23.43 0.47
N VAL A 548 -18.76 22.89 1.65
CA VAL A 548 -19.32 23.63 2.78
C VAL A 548 -18.23 23.72 3.85
N ASP A 549 -17.95 24.93 4.33
CA ASP A 549 -17.07 25.19 5.47
C ASP A 549 -17.65 26.30 6.36
N GLY A 550 -18.35 25.87 7.40
CA GLY A 550 -19.13 26.75 8.26
C GLY A 550 -20.27 27.41 7.49
N PRO A 551 -20.39 28.75 7.53
CA PRO A 551 -21.41 29.46 6.77
C PRO A 551 -21.11 29.54 5.28
N ALA A 552 -19.86 29.29 4.86
CA ALA A 552 -19.44 29.43 3.47
C ALA A 552 -19.82 28.19 2.65
N VAL A 553 -20.37 28.44 1.45
CA VAL A 553 -20.67 27.41 0.45
C VAL A 553 -19.96 27.80 -0.84
N THR A 554 -19.03 26.96 -1.27
CA THR A 554 -18.29 27.12 -2.52
C THR A 554 -18.80 26.12 -3.54
N THR A 555 -19.30 26.60 -4.67
CA THR A 555 -19.69 25.75 -5.80
C THR A 555 -18.44 25.31 -6.56
N LEU A 556 -18.09 24.03 -6.45
CA LEU A 556 -16.98 23.42 -7.19
C LEU A 556 -17.44 22.95 -8.58
N GLN A 557 -18.67 22.46 -8.65
CA GLN A 557 -19.38 22.14 -9.88
C GLN A 557 -20.83 22.59 -9.73
N ASP A 558 -21.23 23.49 -10.61
CA ASP A 558 -22.59 23.97 -10.67
C ASP A 558 -23.52 22.92 -11.30
N TRP A 559 -24.82 23.06 -11.07
CA TRP A 559 -25.84 22.15 -11.58
C TRP A 559 -25.71 21.96 -13.10
N THR A 560 -25.32 20.76 -13.50
CA THR A 560 -25.06 20.40 -14.90
C THR A 560 -25.85 19.17 -15.27
N ASP A 561 -26.51 19.20 -16.42
CA ASP A 561 -27.27 18.06 -16.94
C ASP A 561 -26.30 16.92 -17.30
N SER A 562 -26.64 15.68 -16.93
CA SER A 562 -25.83 14.50 -17.24
C SER A 562 -26.71 13.31 -17.55
N SER A 563 -26.41 12.65 -18.68
CA SER A 563 -27.06 11.41 -19.09
C SER A 563 -26.82 10.24 -18.12
N ALA A 564 -25.81 10.36 -17.26
CA ALA A 564 -25.48 9.36 -16.26
C ALA A 564 -26.56 9.22 -15.18
N VAL A 565 -27.39 10.24 -14.95
CA VAL A 565 -28.45 10.21 -13.93
C VAL A 565 -29.70 9.50 -14.46
N VAL A 566 -30.08 8.40 -13.81
CA VAL A 566 -31.35 7.72 -14.05
C VAL A 566 -32.45 8.46 -13.29
N GLN A 567 -33.21 9.29 -14.01
CA GLN A 567 -34.30 10.09 -13.45
C GLN A 567 -35.35 9.21 -12.76
N GLY A 568 -35.63 9.48 -11.48
CA GLY A 568 -36.60 8.71 -10.67
C GLY A 568 -36.21 7.25 -10.39
N GLY A 569 -35.05 6.80 -10.84
CA GLY A 569 -34.53 5.46 -10.69
C GLY A 569 -33.44 5.34 -9.62
N TRP A 570 -32.84 4.14 -9.56
CA TRP A 570 -31.67 3.89 -8.73
C TRP A 570 -30.43 4.49 -9.38
N ASN A 571 -29.64 5.20 -8.58
CA ASN A 571 -28.38 5.78 -8.98
C ASN A 571 -27.28 5.32 -8.01
N GLN A 572 -26.14 4.92 -8.56
CA GLN A 572 -24.92 4.66 -7.83
C GLN A 572 -24.02 5.88 -7.94
N LEU A 573 -23.76 6.53 -6.81
CA LEU A 573 -22.78 7.60 -6.71
C LEU A 573 -21.47 6.98 -6.22
N LYS A 574 -20.36 7.35 -6.85
CA LYS A 574 -19.01 6.99 -6.40
C LYS A 574 -18.16 8.25 -6.27
N VAL A 575 -17.44 8.36 -5.15
CA VAL A 575 -16.46 9.41 -4.89
C VAL A 575 -15.11 8.75 -4.65
N VAL A 576 -14.11 9.09 -5.44
CA VAL A 576 -12.70 8.77 -5.17
C VAL A 576 -12.03 10.06 -4.69
N ALA A 577 -11.56 10.11 -3.45
CA ALA A 577 -10.90 11.28 -2.87
C ALA A 577 -9.51 10.89 -2.37
N VAL A 578 -8.46 11.47 -2.91
CA VAL A 578 -7.06 11.18 -2.52
C VAL A 578 -6.28 12.49 -2.41
N GLY A 579 -5.73 12.76 -1.23
CA GLY A 579 -5.14 14.06 -0.92
C GLY A 579 -6.16 15.16 -1.10
N SER A 580 -5.87 16.16 -1.93
CA SER A 580 -6.83 17.21 -2.29
C SER A 580 -7.66 16.85 -3.54
N SER A 581 -7.37 15.75 -4.22
CA SER A 581 -7.94 15.45 -5.53
C SER A 581 -9.16 14.54 -5.44
N PHE A 582 -10.10 14.71 -6.35
CA PHE A 582 -11.39 14.04 -6.34
C PHE A 582 -11.81 13.59 -7.74
N LYS A 583 -12.50 12.45 -7.82
CA LYS A 583 -13.34 12.04 -8.95
C LYS A 583 -14.73 11.67 -8.47
N PHE A 584 -15.75 12.17 -9.16
CA PHE A 584 -17.15 11.87 -8.91
C PHE A 584 -17.76 11.15 -10.10
N TYR A 585 -18.44 10.03 -9.83
CA TYR A 585 -19.10 9.23 -10.84
C TYR A 585 -20.57 9.01 -10.49
N ILE A 586 -21.39 8.92 -11.54
CA ILE A 586 -22.79 8.46 -11.44
C ILE A 586 -22.93 7.25 -12.37
N ASN A 587 -23.43 6.14 -11.83
CA ASN A 587 -23.68 4.90 -12.59
C ASN A 587 -22.47 4.46 -13.43
N GLY A 588 -21.27 4.59 -12.86
CA GLY A 588 -19.99 4.23 -13.51
C GLY A 588 -19.39 5.29 -14.44
N LYS A 589 -20.12 6.35 -14.77
CA LYS A 589 -19.66 7.42 -15.66
C LYS A 589 -19.06 8.58 -14.87
N LEU A 590 -17.84 9.00 -15.25
CA LEU A 590 -17.17 10.15 -14.63
C LEU A 590 -17.95 11.42 -14.97
N VAL A 591 -18.41 12.13 -13.95
CA VAL A 591 -19.14 13.40 -14.10
C VAL A 591 -18.33 14.59 -13.60
N TRP A 592 -17.32 14.42 -12.75
CA TRP A 592 -16.44 15.53 -12.36
C TRP A 592 -15.09 15.04 -11.84
N THR A 593 -14.04 15.81 -12.12
CA THR A 593 -12.71 15.65 -11.53
C THR A 593 -12.16 17.03 -11.15
N GLY A 594 -11.44 17.12 -10.04
CA GLY A 594 -10.96 18.40 -9.52
C GLY A 594 -10.14 18.26 -8.24
N SER A 595 -9.64 19.38 -7.73
CA SER A 595 -8.80 19.42 -6.54
C SER A 595 -9.20 20.56 -5.61
N ASP A 596 -9.33 20.27 -4.32
CA ASP A 596 -9.56 21.23 -3.25
C ASP A 596 -8.93 20.71 -1.93
N PRO A 597 -8.05 21.48 -1.25
CA PRO A 597 -7.33 21.01 -0.08
C PRO A 597 -8.03 21.32 1.27
N THR A 598 -9.21 21.94 1.26
CA THR A 598 -9.86 22.53 2.44
C THR A 598 -10.18 21.48 3.51
N LEU A 599 -10.83 20.38 3.13
CA LEU A 599 -11.16 19.29 4.05
C LEU A 599 -10.32 18.06 3.68
N ARG A 600 -9.48 17.61 4.61
CA ARG A 600 -8.59 16.44 4.40
C ARG A 600 -9.16 15.15 4.97
N THR A 601 -9.84 15.22 6.11
CA THR A 601 -10.49 14.07 6.74
C THR A 601 -11.85 14.44 7.34
N GLY A 602 -12.73 13.46 7.51
CA GLY A 602 -14.04 13.64 8.14
C GLY A 602 -14.97 12.45 7.89
N GLN A 603 -16.20 12.56 8.36
CA GLN A 603 -17.19 11.49 8.23
C GLN A 603 -17.73 11.40 6.80
N VAL A 604 -18.29 10.24 6.46
CA VAL A 604 -19.11 10.07 5.25
C VAL A 604 -20.59 9.97 5.61
N GLY A 605 -21.44 10.31 4.66
CA GLY A 605 -22.88 10.27 4.85
C GLY A 605 -23.65 10.33 3.53
N PHE A 606 -24.96 10.27 3.65
CA PHE A 606 -25.88 10.54 2.56
C PHE A 606 -27.12 11.25 3.08
N GLY A 607 -27.83 11.90 2.17
CA GLY A 607 -29.02 12.64 2.53
C GLY A 607 -29.74 13.21 1.32
N PHE A 608 -30.74 14.01 1.61
CA PHE A 608 -31.49 14.75 0.61
C PHE A 608 -32.11 16.01 1.21
N TYR A 609 -32.30 17.02 0.38
CA TYR A 609 -33.14 18.17 0.68
C TYR A 609 -34.58 17.89 0.25
N ARG A 610 -35.55 18.15 1.12
CA ARG A 610 -36.97 17.89 0.86
C ARG A 610 -37.82 19.15 1.06
N GLU A 611 -38.44 19.60 -0.01
CA GLU A 611 -39.47 20.65 0.02
C GLU A 611 -40.81 20.12 0.55
N ALA A 612 -41.68 21.03 1.00
CA ALA A 612 -43.06 20.73 1.41
C ALA A 612 -43.85 20.01 0.29
N GLY A 613 -43.87 18.67 0.33
CA GLY A 613 -44.59 17.80 -0.62
C GLY A 613 -43.75 16.77 -1.37
N ALA A 614 -42.42 16.73 -1.18
CA ALA A 614 -41.54 15.84 -1.94
C ALA A 614 -41.35 14.45 -1.30
N GLY A 615 -41.09 13.43 -2.14
CA GLY A 615 -41.11 12.02 -1.76
C GLY A 615 -39.90 11.50 -0.96
N LEU A 616 -39.74 10.18 -0.91
CA LEU A 616 -38.90 9.47 0.07
C LEU A 616 -37.53 9.12 -0.53
N LEU A 617 -36.47 9.18 0.26
CA LEU A 617 -35.16 8.66 -0.14
C LEU A 617 -34.96 7.24 0.40
N TYR A 618 -34.51 6.34 -0.48
CA TYR A 618 -34.15 4.96 -0.20
C TYR A 618 -32.68 4.75 -0.52
N VAL A 619 -31.96 4.08 0.37
CA VAL A 619 -30.57 3.66 0.18
C VAL A 619 -30.53 2.14 0.24
N ASP A 620 -30.04 1.53 -0.84
CA ASP A 620 -29.92 0.07 -1.03
C ASP A 620 -28.67 -0.44 -0.32
N TRP A 621 -27.54 0.24 -0.55
CA TRP A 621 -26.27 -0.08 0.10
C TRP A 621 -25.32 1.12 0.09
N ALA A 622 -24.32 1.08 0.97
CA ALA A 622 -23.21 2.02 1.03
C ALA A 622 -21.92 1.28 1.39
N ARG A 623 -20.83 1.50 0.65
CA ARG A 623 -19.52 0.87 0.90
C ARG A 623 -18.38 1.87 0.76
N LEU A 624 -17.31 1.66 1.52
CA LEU A 624 -16.13 2.52 1.50
C LEU A 624 -14.86 1.69 1.63
N THR A 625 -13.84 2.05 0.84
CA THR A 625 -12.46 1.58 0.99
C THR A 625 -11.49 2.75 1.19
N THR A 626 -10.45 2.57 2.01
CA THR A 626 -9.42 3.59 2.25
C THR A 626 -8.13 3.29 1.47
N THR A 627 -7.90 3.98 0.35
CA THR A 627 -6.76 3.73 -0.54
C THR A 627 -5.91 4.98 -0.74
N ALA A 628 -4.81 5.10 0.02
CA ALA A 628 -3.90 6.24 -0.07
C ALA A 628 -3.10 6.30 -1.38
N THR A 629 -2.95 5.16 -2.07
CA THR A 629 -2.12 5.03 -3.26
C THR A 629 -2.88 5.21 -4.57
N ALA A 630 -4.20 5.36 -4.54
CA ALA A 630 -5.00 5.59 -5.74
C ALA A 630 -4.59 6.91 -6.41
N GLU A 631 -4.65 6.94 -7.74
CA GLU A 631 -4.45 8.16 -8.51
C GLU A 631 -5.77 8.79 -8.96
N VAL A 632 -5.81 10.12 -8.88
CA VAL A 632 -6.84 10.94 -9.48
C VAL A 632 -6.23 11.73 -10.63
N ASP A 633 -6.45 11.25 -11.86
CA ASP A 633 -6.14 12.01 -13.07
C ASP A 633 -7.11 13.17 -13.25
N LEU A 634 -6.61 14.40 -13.14
CA LEU A 634 -7.37 15.64 -13.31
C LEU A 634 -7.59 16.02 -14.79
N GLY A 635 -6.89 15.35 -15.72
CA GLY A 635 -7.04 15.53 -17.17
C GLY A 635 -8.08 14.61 -17.82
N GLU A 636 -8.69 13.70 -17.06
CA GLU A 636 -9.69 12.77 -17.58
C GLU A 636 -10.93 13.54 -18.08
N ALA A 637 -11.34 13.24 -19.32
CA ALA A 637 -12.44 13.94 -19.97
C ALA A 637 -13.77 13.70 -19.23
N VAL A 638 -14.44 14.78 -18.88
CA VAL A 638 -15.78 14.78 -18.27
C VAL A 638 -16.84 14.89 -19.37
N GLU A 639 -18.01 14.29 -19.13
CA GLU A 639 -19.19 14.47 -19.97
C GLU A 639 -19.52 15.96 -20.20
N ALA A 640 -19.55 16.38 -21.47
CA ALA A 640 -19.94 17.73 -21.84
C ALA A 640 -21.47 17.92 -21.70
N GLY A 641 -21.89 18.96 -20.98
CA GLY A 641 -23.30 19.30 -20.75
C GLY A 641 -23.57 20.81 -20.83
N PHE A 642 -24.78 21.19 -21.21
CA PHE A 642 -25.25 22.57 -21.32
C PHE A 642 -25.28 23.24 -19.92
N ARG A 643 -24.62 24.39 -19.77
CA ARG A 643 -24.59 25.15 -18.51
C ARG A 643 -25.94 25.86 -18.31
N ARG A 644 -26.66 25.54 -17.24
CA ARG A 644 -27.77 26.37 -16.73
C ARG A 644 -27.20 27.44 -15.79
N PRO A 645 -27.84 28.62 -15.65
CA PRO A 645 -27.42 29.60 -14.65
C PRO A 645 -27.51 28.98 -13.24
N GLY A 646 -26.48 29.23 -12.44
CA GLY A 646 -26.21 28.52 -11.19
C GLY A 646 -27.12 28.86 -10.01
N GLY A 647 -27.13 27.94 -9.03
CA GLY A 647 -27.77 28.18 -7.73
C GLY A 647 -26.98 27.62 -6.56
N ASN A 648 -27.59 27.68 -5.36
CA ASN A 648 -26.98 27.26 -4.10
C ASN A 648 -27.11 25.74 -3.87
N ASP A 649 -26.54 25.26 -2.77
CA ASP A 649 -26.54 23.84 -2.38
C ASP A 649 -27.91 23.30 -1.91
N THR A 650 -28.89 24.21 -1.80
CA THR A 650 -30.31 23.91 -1.61
C THR A 650 -31.13 24.08 -2.89
N GLY A 651 -30.53 24.51 -4.02
CA GLY A 651 -31.22 24.67 -5.29
C GLY A 651 -30.62 25.60 -6.36
N SER A 652 -30.86 25.28 -7.64
CA SER A 652 -30.63 26.12 -8.84
C SER A 652 -31.48 27.41 -8.77
N PRO A 653 -31.13 28.56 -9.37
CA PRO A 653 -31.25 29.93 -8.83
C PRO A 653 -32.51 30.31 -8.03
#